data_AF-A0AAU4JB41-F1
#
_entry.id   AF-A0AAU4JB41-F1
#
_cell.length_a   1.000
_cell.length_b   1.000
_cell.length_c   1.000
_cell.angle_alpha   90.00
_cell.angle_beta   90.00
_cell.angle_gamma   90.00
#
_symmetry.space_group_name_H-M   'P 1'
#
loop_
_entity.id
_entity.type
_entity.pdbx_description
1 polymer ?
#
loop_
_entity_poly.entity_id
_entity_poly.type
_entity_poly.pdbx_seq_one_letter_code
_entity_poly.pdbx_strand_id
1 'polypeptide(L)'
;MRHGLVAGEEQKRRLARTGHGRMAGWLVPRAGETELGLIAQWGAFIALVDDGFDRQGQSPAQTRAALDEFLEVLDGPDGTRHPASAAPLVRALAELWEHTRIVARPGWRRHFLALYRDFAEATCTEIRQRARGERLGLDEYLTLRRRTVTVLPLLAVVERALPVAGELDELRDACADIVGWTNDLRSAAREEDEGAENLIGVLARHHGCNRLQAAAHTRGMLAERMDDFDRAAHGERAALIRRVLGGCLAWQRETHRNTCGEAVTSGGHERGLPALVQHLAVAVDAAGHVEDRCGSRVLESALLLSLLRAQGREVGERDRLARFLERRRPVASRLDALLIDACLDPAGMAERAPSVAAGLPMAVSSGTAGRGRLKSVMLSTVLHLLCGSALGDSDTVAPVGPGGVTTFTDVHLLSARIIHAHARGRPHAMTDAERERLVSLLSLGRHRVLWEASATTFLLGLHAVRTFRPASPVLDDGLLRLCLAVNADDGVPFLDSQDVWLTAVAGLAFQDETQLARFVPRMADLVASWQAADGGWPFATGMQQTDVDTTTRCMEFLHATDPDRHHETLERATRYLTQIAGPEGGFPTWVCGDTPDLDMTAGAILALAPRAAQHERLLTGALEFVLNAQQTDGTFERSWTVSESSAILRALDALHAVPTADAGLTTRIAEATVRSVARLTATQNADGGWGQLPDELSDVLSTAQAVPVLARHGDPLTVSRAVAYLLAQQDPDGGFTSPPDQVGPRPLPFDYPVLADLHTLSALRAARLPAVPAPVPSGRVRSRTPGPHWSALQTHLRGVLLTPEQAAYEQARLLVNQRFDHIRPQAIAYPADAHDVVEMLRFARTTGVSLALRSGGHSYAGYSTGPGLVIDTSSLSSATVRDGRARFGAGVKGGQAHQTLATAGAGLPLGRCPTIGLAGLTLGGGLSAFTRAWGLACDHLQEAEIVTADGRIRRVHADSPWPDDGLFWALCGGGGGNYGVVTALQFATEDIRDLAFTRFLASWPTSATAAVLRGWTLWNADPATPRTITCAFEQLSDSGMPAQPTVTGTFIGTPDDLDPLLDRLTATVGRPETGRVTVPCDYPRAACEADRWGAGTFGPRVAFAAKSHIVRQHLSPAAATDMASALEQLHAFTGVGGASGLLIDALGGAVNDRPPEATAFPHRNAVGVVQYHSYWHQLTDRAHVDRRTGWLRDVHTAMQPHLGAGGYTNGMDPELTDWPTAYHGRNYPKMQHVKATSDPEGLFTFPQAVTGP
;
A
#
# COMPACT_ATOMS: atom_id res chain seq x y z
N MET A 1 35.52 -21.49 -21.26
CA MET A 1 36.99 -21.34 -21.10
C MET A 1 37.80 -21.93 -22.27
N ARG A 2 37.42 -23.08 -22.86
CA ARG A 2 38.15 -23.71 -24.00
C ARG A 2 38.50 -22.77 -25.17
N HIS A 3 37.62 -21.82 -25.52
CA HIS A 3 37.82 -20.93 -26.67
C HIS A 3 38.24 -19.49 -26.34
N GLY A 4 38.42 -19.15 -25.06
CA GLY A 4 38.81 -17.79 -24.65
C GLY A 4 37.70 -16.73 -24.69
N LEU A 5 36.42 -17.11 -24.67
CA LEU A 5 35.27 -16.19 -24.68
C LEU A 5 35.20 -15.20 -23.51
N VAL A 6 35.80 -15.56 -22.39
CA VAL A 6 35.76 -14.79 -21.15
C VAL A 6 37.21 -14.60 -20.73
N ALA A 7 37.68 -13.37 -20.76
CA ALA A 7 39.05 -13.00 -20.43
C ALA A 7 39.11 -12.42 -19.02
N GLY A 8 39.94 -13.01 -18.17
CA GLY A 8 40.15 -12.54 -16.79
C GLY A 8 39.08 -13.03 -15.79
N GLU A 9 39.46 -12.95 -14.52
CA GLU A 9 38.65 -13.46 -13.39
C GLU A 9 37.40 -12.61 -13.09
N GLU A 10 37.38 -11.35 -13.54
CA GLU A 10 36.26 -10.45 -13.32
C GLU A 10 35.08 -10.78 -14.24
N GLN A 11 35.32 -11.01 -15.54
CA GLN A 11 34.29 -11.43 -16.46
C GLN A 11 33.76 -12.84 -16.13
N LYS A 12 34.64 -13.74 -15.63
CA LYS A 12 34.20 -15.05 -15.11
C LYS A 12 33.31 -14.90 -13.90
N ARG A 13 33.67 -14.04 -12.94
CA ARG A 13 32.84 -13.76 -11.76
C ARG A 13 31.52 -13.09 -12.14
N ARG A 14 31.54 -12.18 -13.11
CA ARG A 14 30.32 -11.57 -13.67
C ARG A 14 29.39 -12.62 -14.28
N LEU A 15 29.91 -13.49 -15.16
CA LEU A 15 29.12 -14.56 -15.75
C LEU A 15 28.64 -15.58 -14.70
N ALA A 16 29.44 -15.91 -13.69
CA ALA A 16 29.01 -16.77 -12.59
C ALA A 16 27.87 -16.15 -11.76
N ARG A 17 27.94 -14.83 -11.49
CA ARG A 17 26.90 -14.08 -10.76
C ARG A 17 25.55 -14.05 -11.47
N THR A 18 25.53 -14.18 -12.80
CA THR A 18 24.26 -14.28 -13.55
C THR A 18 23.52 -15.59 -13.26
N GLY A 19 24.13 -16.65 -12.74
CA GLY A 19 23.37 -17.80 -12.23
C GLY A 19 22.63 -18.66 -13.25
N HIS A 20 23.12 -18.77 -14.50
CA HIS A 20 22.49 -19.60 -15.56
C HIS A 20 22.26 -21.08 -15.20
N GLY A 21 23.07 -21.66 -14.31
CA GLY A 21 22.84 -23.00 -13.79
C GLY A 21 21.57 -23.09 -12.91
N ARG A 22 21.32 -22.06 -12.10
CA ARG A 22 20.09 -21.95 -11.31
C ARG A 22 18.87 -21.70 -12.20
N MET A 23 19.03 -20.84 -13.21
CA MET A 23 18.01 -20.66 -14.24
C MET A 23 17.65 -22.00 -14.87
N ALA A 24 18.62 -22.79 -15.36
CA ALA A 24 18.35 -24.11 -15.93
C ALA A 24 17.59 -25.04 -14.97
N GLY A 25 17.96 -25.03 -13.68
CA GLY A 25 17.25 -25.77 -12.62
C GLY A 25 15.79 -25.35 -12.43
N TRP A 26 15.46 -24.06 -12.57
CA TRP A 26 14.08 -23.59 -12.53
C TRP A 26 13.29 -23.95 -13.79
N LEU A 27 13.93 -23.84 -14.96
CA LEU A 27 13.28 -24.12 -16.25
C LEU A 27 12.89 -25.60 -16.35
N VAL A 28 13.76 -26.51 -15.90
CA VAL A 28 13.56 -27.97 -16.00
C VAL A 28 14.05 -28.74 -14.75
N PRO A 29 13.37 -28.60 -13.59
CA PRO A 29 13.87 -29.10 -12.29
C PRO A 29 14.01 -30.62 -12.19
N ARG A 30 13.47 -31.38 -13.16
CA ARG A 30 13.53 -32.85 -13.23
C ARG A 30 14.50 -33.36 -14.29
N ALA A 31 15.20 -32.47 -15.00
CA ALA A 31 16.14 -32.85 -16.05
C ALA A 31 17.45 -33.38 -15.47
N GLY A 32 18.14 -34.22 -16.23
CA GLY A 32 19.47 -34.73 -15.87
C GLY A 32 20.54 -33.64 -15.94
N GLU A 33 21.70 -33.92 -15.35
CA GLU A 33 22.84 -33.00 -15.32
C GLU A 33 23.31 -32.57 -16.71
N THR A 34 23.20 -33.45 -17.70
CA THR A 34 23.58 -33.16 -19.09
C THR A 34 22.64 -32.14 -19.73
N GLU A 35 21.33 -32.28 -19.54
CA GLU A 35 20.33 -31.35 -20.05
C GLU A 35 20.39 -30.00 -19.33
N LEU A 36 20.53 -30.02 -18.00
CA LEU A 36 20.70 -28.80 -17.20
C LEU A 36 21.96 -28.03 -17.62
N GLY A 37 23.08 -28.75 -17.79
CA GLY A 37 24.33 -28.18 -18.28
C GLY A 37 24.18 -27.56 -19.66
N LEU A 38 23.47 -28.22 -20.58
CA LEU A 38 23.23 -27.71 -21.92
C LEU A 38 22.39 -26.42 -21.91
N ILE A 39 21.30 -26.37 -21.14
CA ILE A 39 20.43 -25.19 -21.04
C ILE A 39 21.20 -24.03 -20.39
N ALA A 40 21.99 -24.30 -19.35
CA ALA A 40 22.84 -23.29 -18.71
C ALA A 40 23.91 -22.75 -19.67
N GLN A 41 24.52 -23.60 -20.49
CA GLN A 41 25.50 -23.21 -21.51
C GLN A 41 24.87 -22.37 -22.62
N TRP A 42 23.66 -22.70 -23.07
CA TRP A 42 22.91 -21.88 -24.02
C TRP A 42 22.55 -20.52 -23.44
N GLY A 43 22.04 -20.46 -22.21
CA GLY A 43 21.77 -19.19 -21.53
C GLY A 43 23.03 -18.32 -21.43
N ALA A 44 24.15 -18.91 -21.01
CA ALA A 44 25.43 -18.19 -20.91
C ALA A 44 25.96 -17.74 -22.28
N PHE A 45 25.86 -18.57 -23.32
CA PHE A 45 26.28 -18.23 -24.68
C PHE A 45 25.47 -17.05 -25.22
N ILE A 46 24.14 -17.11 -25.06
CA ILE A 46 23.22 -16.05 -25.47
C ILE A 46 23.57 -14.73 -24.79
N ALA A 47 23.78 -14.73 -23.47
CA ALA A 47 24.15 -13.52 -22.72
C ALA A 47 25.50 -12.93 -23.19
N LEU A 48 26.47 -13.77 -23.56
CA LEU A 48 27.77 -13.32 -24.08
C LEU A 48 27.67 -12.73 -25.49
N VAL A 49 26.78 -13.27 -26.33
CA VAL A 49 26.51 -12.76 -27.68
C VAL A 49 25.82 -11.40 -27.59
N ASP A 50 24.79 -11.30 -26.74
CA ASP A 50 24.04 -10.06 -26.48
C ASP A 50 24.94 -8.94 -25.96
N ASP A 51 25.71 -9.20 -24.89
CA ASP A 51 26.69 -8.26 -24.35
C ASP A 51 27.78 -7.87 -25.37
N GLY A 52 28.18 -8.81 -26.22
CA GLY A 52 29.21 -8.60 -27.23
C GLY A 52 28.78 -7.66 -28.34
N PHE A 53 27.51 -7.75 -28.77
CA PHE A 53 26.95 -6.87 -29.78
C PHE A 53 26.60 -5.48 -29.24
N ASP A 54 26.08 -5.39 -28.02
CA ASP A 54 25.71 -4.10 -27.44
C ASP A 54 26.92 -3.27 -26.95
N ARG A 55 27.96 -3.89 -26.37
CA ARG A 55 29.04 -3.13 -25.67
C ARG A 55 30.30 -2.88 -26.49
N GLN A 56 30.57 -3.66 -27.53
CA GLN A 56 31.82 -3.52 -28.30
C GLN A 56 31.70 -2.58 -29.50
N GLY A 57 30.56 -1.89 -29.67
CA GLY A 57 30.38 -0.88 -30.72
C GLY A 57 30.56 -1.44 -32.13
N GLN A 58 30.15 -2.68 -32.38
CA GLN A 58 30.31 -3.32 -33.67
C GLN A 58 29.47 -2.61 -34.74
N SER A 59 30.05 -2.37 -35.91
CA SER A 59 29.31 -1.81 -37.04
C SER A 59 28.25 -2.80 -37.54
N PRO A 60 27.14 -2.33 -38.14
CA PRO A 60 26.12 -3.23 -38.70
C PRO A 60 26.67 -4.30 -39.66
N ALA A 61 27.73 -3.98 -40.40
CA ALA A 61 28.40 -4.92 -41.30
C ALA A 61 29.17 -6.02 -40.56
N GLN A 62 29.80 -5.69 -39.43
CA GLN A 62 30.52 -6.65 -38.58
C GLN A 62 29.55 -7.58 -37.85
N THR A 63 28.45 -7.05 -37.29
CA THR A 63 27.42 -7.87 -36.67
C THR A 63 26.76 -8.80 -37.68
N ARG A 64 26.47 -8.31 -38.89
CA ARG A 64 25.93 -9.15 -39.96
C ARG A 64 26.89 -10.28 -40.34
N ALA A 65 28.18 -9.98 -40.54
CA ALA A 65 29.18 -10.99 -40.84
C ALA A 65 29.29 -12.05 -39.72
N ALA A 66 29.26 -11.63 -38.44
CA ALA A 66 29.31 -12.54 -37.30
C ALA A 66 28.07 -13.46 -37.22
N LEU A 67 26.87 -12.91 -37.47
CA LEU A 67 25.62 -13.68 -37.48
C LEU A 67 25.54 -14.62 -38.69
N ASP A 68 26.04 -14.21 -39.86
CA ASP A 68 26.13 -15.06 -41.05
C ASP A 68 27.08 -16.25 -40.77
N GLU A 69 28.23 -16.02 -40.11
CA GLU A 69 29.11 -17.11 -39.64
C GLU A 69 28.42 -18.05 -38.62
N PHE A 70 27.57 -17.52 -37.73
CA PHE A 70 26.77 -18.37 -36.82
C PHE A 70 25.78 -19.24 -37.58
N LEU A 71 25.08 -18.67 -38.57
CA LEU A 71 24.12 -19.41 -39.39
C LEU A 71 24.78 -20.50 -40.21
N GLU A 72 25.99 -20.27 -40.76
CA GLU A 72 26.76 -21.30 -41.46
C GLU A 72 27.09 -22.50 -40.55
N VAL A 73 27.47 -22.25 -39.30
CA VAL A 73 27.71 -23.30 -38.29
C VAL A 73 26.43 -24.08 -37.99
N LEU A 74 25.31 -23.38 -37.83
CA LEU A 74 24.03 -23.99 -37.49
C LEU A 74 23.42 -24.80 -38.65
N ASP A 75 23.63 -24.36 -39.90
CA ASP A 75 23.15 -25.00 -41.13
C ASP A 75 23.99 -26.21 -41.59
N GLY A 76 25.25 -26.31 -41.17
CA GLY A 76 26.15 -27.41 -41.55
C GLY A 76 25.59 -28.81 -41.18
N PRO A 77 25.58 -29.80 -42.10
CA PRO A 77 25.00 -31.13 -41.85
C PRO A 77 25.69 -31.90 -40.70
N ASP A 78 26.99 -31.69 -40.50
CA ASP A 78 27.82 -32.42 -39.53
C ASP A 78 28.39 -31.55 -38.38
N GLY A 79 28.09 -30.24 -38.32
CA GLY A 79 28.73 -29.31 -37.38
C GLY A 79 30.25 -29.07 -37.61
N THR A 80 30.82 -29.63 -38.67
CA THR A 80 32.27 -29.64 -38.95
C THR A 80 32.76 -28.60 -39.98
N ARG A 81 31.88 -27.80 -40.58
CA ARG A 81 32.27 -26.59 -41.33
C ARG A 81 32.12 -25.42 -40.34
N HIS A 82 33.13 -24.76 -39.76
CA HIS A 82 34.48 -24.42 -40.21
C HIS A 82 35.45 -24.35 -38.99
N PRO A 83 36.52 -25.16 -38.93
CA PRO A 83 37.59 -24.98 -37.93
C PRO A 83 38.53 -23.79 -38.22
N ALA A 84 38.26 -22.98 -39.25
CA ALA A 84 39.15 -21.92 -39.70
C ALA A 84 38.76 -20.49 -39.23
N SER A 85 37.60 -20.28 -38.59
CA SER A 85 37.26 -18.94 -38.08
C SER A 85 38.16 -18.56 -36.91
N ALA A 86 38.81 -17.40 -37.02
CA ALA A 86 39.62 -16.83 -35.96
C ALA A 86 38.74 -16.40 -34.75
N ALA A 87 37.43 -16.24 -34.94
CA ALA A 87 36.50 -15.74 -33.93
C ALA A 87 36.19 -16.79 -32.82
N PRO A 88 36.49 -16.50 -31.55
CA PRO A 88 36.17 -17.36 -30.41
C PRO A 88 34.70 -17.77 -30.27
N LEU A 89 33.76 -16.85 -30.58
CA LEU A 89 32.31 -17.08 -30.47
C LEU A 89 31.83 -18.15 -31.45
N VAL A 90 32.35 -18.15 -32.68
CA VAL A 90 31.98 -19.11 -33.73
C VAL A 90 32.43 -20.52 -33.35
N ARG A 91 33.64 -20.67 -32.79
CA ARG A 91 34.14 -21.97 -32.31
C ARG A 91 33.35 -22.50 -31.11
N ALA A 92 32.98 -21.62 -30.18
CA ALA A 92 32.16 -21.99 -29.03
C ALA A 92 30.74 -22.39 -29.45
N LEU A 93 30.16 -21.71 -30.43
CA LEU A 93 28.87 -22.08 -31.02
C LEU A 93 28.95 -23.45 -31.70
N ALA A 94 30.02 -23.75 -32.45
CA ALA A 94 30.18 -25.05 -33.10
C ALA A 94 30.22 -26.21 -32.09
N GLU A 95 30.98 -26.07 -30.99
CA GLU A 95 31.03 -27.06 -29.91
C GLU A 95 29.67 -27.18 -29.19
N LEU A 96 29.02 -26.04 -28.88
CA LEU A 96 27.70 -26.04 -28.26
C LEU A 96 26.65 -26.70 -29.16
N TRP A 97 26.68 -26.40 -30.46
CA TRP A 97 25.74 -26.93 -31.45
C TRP A 97 25.91 -28.44 -31.67
N GLU A 98 27.15 -28.95 -31.64
CA GLU A 98 27.43 -30.38 -31.68
C GLU A 98 26.72 -31.12 -30.55
N HIS A 99 26.85 -30.66 -29.30
CA HIS A 99 26.12 -31.23 -28.16
C HIS A 99 24.61 -31.00 -28.23
N THR A 100 24.18 -29.97 -28.96
CA THR A 100 22.78 -29.58 -29.10
C THR A 100 21.97 -30.50 -30.04
N ARG A 101 22.61 -31.17 -31.00
CA ARG A 101 21.90 -31.91 -32.07
C ARG A 101 21.82 -33.43 -31.88
N ILE A 102 22.70 -34.04 -31.07
CA ILE A 102 22.91 -35.50 -31.00
C ILE A 102 21.64 -36.30 -30.62
N VAL A 103 20.67 -35.67 -29.95
CA VAL A 103 19.49 -36.35 -29.39
C VAL A 103 18.17 -35.66 -29.78
N ALA A 104 18.17 -34.80 -30.80
CA ALA A 104 17.00 -33.97 -31.16
C ALA A 104 16.00 -34.72 -32.06
N ARG A 105 14.70 -34.42 -31.89
CA ARG A 105 13.60 -35.01 -32.67
C ARG A 105 13.64 -34.59 -34.14
N PRO A 106 13.11 -35.41 -35.07
CA PRO A 106 12.86 -35.00 -36.45
C PRO A 106 12.02 -33.70 -36.47
N GLY A 107 12.53 -32.65 -37.13
CA GLY A 107 11.83 -31.36 -37.24
C GLY A 107 12.22 -30.31 -36.19
N TRP A 108 12.75 -30.68 -35.01
CA TRP A 108 13.20 -29.71 -33.99
C TRP A 108 14.27 -28.77 -34.54
N ARG A 109 15.27 -29.34 -35.24
CA ARG A 109 16.37 -28.56 -35.84
C ARG A 109 15.84 -27.49 -36.80
N ARG A 110 14.85 -27.84 -37.62
CA ARG A 110 14.25 -26.90 -38.58
C ARG A 110 13.56 -25.74 -37.84
N HIS A 111 12.86 -26.04 -36.75
CA HIS A 111 12.19 -25.04 -35.92
C HIS A 111 13.19 -24.12 -35.21
N PHE A 112 14.23 -24.67 -34.57
CA PHE A 112 15.29 -23.88 -33.93
C PHE A 112 15.97 -22.94 -34.94
N LEU A 113 16.35 -23.46 -36.12
CA LEU A 113 16.98 -22.67 -37.17
C LEU A 113 16.08 -21.54 -37.68
N ALA A 114 14.76 -21.77 -37.78
CA ALA A 114 13.82 -20.73 -38.17
C ALA A 114 13.80 -19.59 -37.13
N LEU A 115 13.66 -19.92 -35.85
CA LEU A 115 13.67 -18.93 -34.76
C LEU A 115 15.00 -18.17 -34.67
N TYR A 116 16.13 -18.86 -34.84
CA TYR A 116 17.45 -18.22 -34.77
C TYR A 116 17.73 -17.30 -35.96
N ARG A 117 17.30 -17.69 -37.17
CA ARG A 117 17.40 -16.81 -38.36
C ARG A 117 16.57 -15.55 -38.19
N ASP A 118 15.36 -15.70 -37.65
CA ASP A 118 14.48 -14.56 -37.39
C ASP A 118 15.10 -13.58 -36.38
N PHE A 119 15.65 -14.12 -35.28
CA PHE A 119 16.43 -13.35 -34.31
C PHE A 119 17.61 -12.62 -34.96
N ALA A 120 18.44 -13.33 -35.74
CA ALA A 120 19.61 -12.74 -36.38
C ALA A 120 19.25 -11.60 -37.36
N GLU A 121 18.16 -11.77 -38.13
CA GLU A 121 17.65 -10.73 -39.02
C GLU A 121 17.13 -9.51 -38.24
N ALA A 122 16.38 -9.74 -37.16
CA ALA A 122 15.84 -8.70 -36.31
C ALA A 122 16.96 -7.91 -35.60
N THR A 123 17.96 -8.58 -35.02
CA THR A 123 19.12 -7.92 -34.39
C THR A 123 19.92 -7.07 -35.40
N CYS A 124 20.14 -7.58 -36.63
CA CYS A 124 20.76 -6.77 -37.68
C CYS A 124 19.95 -5.53 -38.05
N THR A 125 18.63 -5.62 -37.96
CA THR A 125 17.71 -4.52 -38.26
C THR A 125 17.75 -3.48 -37.15
N GLU A 126 17.67 -3.91 -35.89
CA GLU A 126 17.79 -3.06 -34.71
C GLU A 126 19.11 -2.27 -34.70
N ILE A 127 20.24 -2.93 -34.94
CA ILE A 127 21.56 -2.28 -34.96
C ILE A 127 21.68 -1.28 -36.12
N ARG A 128 21.13 -1.60 -37.31
CA ARG A 128 21.09 -0.67 -38.44
C ARG A 128 20.26 0.57 -38.13
N GLN A 129 19.11 0.41 -37.49
CA GLN A 129 18.25 1.51 -37.08
C GLN A 129 18.94 2.38 -36.03
N ARG A 130 19.53 1.77 -35.00
CA ARG A 130 20.31 2.46 -33.96
C ARG A 130 21.46 3.26 -34.58
N ALA A 131 22.21 2.68 -35.53
CA ALA A 131 23.31 3.35 -36.23
C ALA A 131 22.87 4.54 -37.09
N ARG A 132 21.60 4.58 -37.53
CA ARG A 132 21.02 5.69 -38.30
C ARG A 132 20.26 6.70 -37.43
N GLY A 133 20.11 6.43 -36.13
CA GLY A 133 19.28 7.24 -35.23
C GLY A 133 17.79 7.19 -35.57
N GLU A 134 17.35 6.13 -36.27
CA GLU A 134 15.93 5.92 -36.59
C GLU A 134 15.18 5.59 -35.29
N ARG A 135 14.04 6.24 -35.08
CA ARG A 135 13.18 6.03 -33.90
C ARG A 135 11.91 5.31 -34.32
N LEU A 136 11.59 4.20 -33.66
CA LEU A 136 10.44 3.37 -34.01
C LEU A 136 9.13 3.89 -33.39
N GLY A 137 8.02 3.63 -34.08
CA GLY A 137 6.69 3.65 -33.49
C GLY A 137 6.48 2.46 -32.52
N LEU A 138 5.41 2.51 -31.72
CA LEU A 138 5.14 1.47 -30.71
C LEU A 138 4.99 0.07 -31.33
N ASP A 139 4.16 -0.08 -32.36
CA ASP A 139 3.90 -1.39 -32.99
C ASP A 139 5.15 -1.97 -33.66
N GLU A 140 5.95 -1.10 -34.29
CA GLU A 140 7.22 -1.48 -34.91
C GLU A 140 8.24 -1.92 -33.84
N TYR A 141 8.31 -1.20 -32.72
CA TYR A 141 9.17 -1.57 -31.59
C TYR A 141 8.73 -2.89 -30.97
N LEU A 142 7.45 -3.08 -30.67
CA LEU A 142 6.95 -4.32 -30.07
C LEU A 142 7.22 -5.53 -30.96
N THR A 143 6.99 -5.38 -32.28
CA THR A 143 7.28 -6.42 -33.27
C THR A 143 8.77 -6.74 -33.34
N LEU A 144 9.62 -5.71 -33.35
CA LEU A 144 11.08 -5.90 -33.37
C LEU A 144 11.56 -6.53 -32.06
N ARG A 145 11.10 -6.05 -30.91
CA ARG A 145 11.51 -6.48 -29.57
C ARG A 145 11.21 -7.95 -29.31
N ARG A 146 10.05 -8.43 -29.77
CA ARG A 146 9.67 -9.86 -29.67
C ARG A 146 10.63 -10.77 -30.45
N ARG A 147 11.18 -10.26 -31.56
CA ARG A 147 12.12 -11.00 -32.42
C ARG A 147 13.56 -10.87 -31.94
N THR A 148 13.89 -9.80 -31.20
CA THR A 148 15.24 -9.58 -30.64
C THR A 148 15.41 -10.10 -29.21
N VAL A 149 14.34 -10.49 -28.52
CA VAL A 149 14.45 -11.15 -27.22
C VAL A 149 14.89 -12.61 -27.37
N THR A 150 15.86 -13.01 -26.55
CA THR A 150 16.55 -14.29 -26.70
C THR A 150 15.82 -15.48 -26.09
N VAL A 151 14.66 -15.25 -25.46
CA VAL A 151 13.85 -16.28 -24.80
C VAL A 151 13.27 -17.30 -25.79
N LEU A 152 12.98 -16.91 -27.03
CA LEU A 152 12.41 -17.83 -28.03
C LEU A 152 13.41 -18.91 -28.50
N PRO A 153 14.66 -18.57 -28.89
CA PRO A 153 15.70 -19.57 -29.09
C PRO A 153 15.97 -20.44 -27.84
N LEU A 154 15.98 -19.85 -26.64
CA LEU A 154 16.19 -20.58 -25.39
C LEU A 154 15.05 -21.57 -25.12
N LEU A 155 13.80 -21.17 -25.35
CA LEU A 155 12.63 -22.03 -25.23
C LEU A 155 12.74 -23.24 -26.17
N ALA A 156 13.22 -23.05 -27.41
CA ALA A 156 13.45 -24.17 -28.32
C ALA A 156 14.52 -25.15 -27.78
N VAL A 157 15.56 -24.67 -27.10
CA VAL A 157 16.53 -25.54 -26.41
C VAL A 157 15.89 -26.29 -25.24
N VAL A 158 15.03 -25.64 -24.46
CA VAL A 158 14.28 -26.28 -23.37
C VAL A 158 13.30 -27.33 -23.90
N GLU A 159 12.61 -27.06 -25.01
CA GLU A 159 11.70 -28.00 -25.68
C GLU A 159 12.43 -29.25 -26.20
N ARG A 160 13.74 -29.19 -26.42
CA ARG A 160 14.54 -30.39 -26.70
C ARG A 160 14.57 -31.34 -25.50
N ALA A 161 14.65 -30.80 -24.28
CA ALA A 161 14.79 -31.56 -23.05
C ALA A 161 13.46 -32.14 -22.53
N LEU A 162 12.32 -31.81 -23.16
CA LEU A 162 11.00 -32.23 -22.70
C LEU A 162 10.11 -32.76 -23.82
N PRO A 163 9.39 -33.88 -23.62
CA PRO A 163 8.69 -34.55 -24.70
C PRO A 163 7.27 -33.99 -24.92
N VAL A 164 7.12 -32.85 -25.62
CA VAL A 164 5.77 -32.26 -25.84
C VAL A 164 5.43 -32.03 -27.33
N ALA A 165 4.17 -32.16 -27.74
CA ALA A 165 3.66 -32.00 -29.12
C ALA A 165 2.59 -30.89 -29.22
N GLY A 166 2.45 -30.20 -30.38
CA GLY A 166 1.42 -29.17 -30.65
C GLY A 166 1.95 -27.84 -31.26
N GLU A 167 1.07 -26.89 -31.61
CA GLU A 167 1.40 -25.50 -32.01
C GLU A 167 0.96 -24.54 -30.88
N LEU A 168 1.83 -23.62 -30.43
CA LEU A 168 1.63 -22.75 -29.25
C LEU A 168 2.16 -21.32 -29.48
N ASP A 169 2.00 -20.79 -30.68
CA ASP A 169 2.69 -19.56 -31.08
C ASP A 169 2.25 -18.33 -30.26
N GLU A 170 0.97 -18.25 -29.86
CA GLU A 170 0.49 -17.16 -29.00
C GLU A 170 1.11 -17.15 -27.60
N LEU A 171 1.33 -18.32 -26.98
CA LEU A 171 1.97 -18.42 -25.66
C LEU A 171 3.46 -18.08 -25.72
N ARG A 172 4.11 -18.37 -26.86
CA ARG A 172 5.51 -18.01 -27.10
C ARG A 172 5.65 -16.49 -27.24
N ASP A 173 4.77 -15.88 -28.03
CA ASP A 173 4.73 -14.44 -28.21
C ASP A 173 4.47 -13.72 -26.90
N ALA A 174 3.52 -14.19 -26.09
CA ALA A 174 3.27 -13.65 -24.77
C ALA A 174 4.45 -13.84 -23.81
N CYS A 175 5.13 -14.99 -23.84
CA CYS A 175 6.36 -15.19 -23.05
C CYS A 175 7.47 -14.21 -23.46
N ALA A 176 7.67 -14.02 -24.77
CA ALA A 176 8.64 -13.06 -25.31
C ALA A 176 8.32 -11.62 -24.91
N ASP A 177 7.06 -11.22 -25.00
CA ASP A 177 6.59 -9.91 -24.56
C ASP A 177 6.85 -9.71 -23.05
N ILE A 178 6.42 -10.65 -22.20
CA ILE A 178 6.55 -10.53 -20.75
C ILE A 178 8.03 -10.46 -20.33
N VAL A 179 8.89 -11.32 -20.87
CA VAL A 179 10.33 -11.31 -20.56
C VAL A 179 11.02 -10.05 -21.08
N GLY A 180 10.69 -9.62 -22.31
CA GLY A 180 11.27 -8.45 -22.94
C GLY A 180 10.87 -7.15 -22.24
N TRP A 181 9.59 -6.97 -21.93
CA TRP A 181 9.07 -5.76 -21.28
C TRP A 181 9.50 -5.67 -19.82
N THR A 182 9.62 -6.82 -19.13
CA THR A 182 10.18 -6.87 -17.78
C THR A 182 11.65 -6.45 -17.78
N ASN A 183 12.42 -6.85 -18.79
CA ASN A 183 13.80 -6.38 -18.95
C ASN A 183 13.83 -4.86 -19.16
N ASP A 184 13.05 -4.34 -20.11
CA ASP A 184 13.03 -2.91 -20.46
C ASP A 184 12.60 -2.03 -19.27
N LEU A 185 11.68 -2.52 -18.42
CA LEU A 185 11.30 -1.86 -17.18
C LEU A 185 12.45 -1.78 -16.16
N ARG A 186 13.30 -2.82 -16.09
CA ARG A 186 14.39 -2.93 -15.13
C ARG A 186 15.66 -2.22 -15.59
N SER A 187 15.93 -2.20 -16.89
CA SER A 187 17.10 -1.56 -17.49
C SER A 187 16.87 -0.09 -17.85
N ALA A 188 15.63 0.42 -17.69
CA ALA A 188 15.21 1.75 -18.10
C ALA A 188 16.16 2.89 -17.71
N ALA A 189 16.56 2.94 -16.43
CA ALA A 189 17.44 4.00 -15.92
C ALA A 189 18.85 3.93 -16.53
N ARG A 190 19.43 2.72 -16.63
CA ARG A 190 20.76 2.52 -17.22
C ARG A 190 20.78 2.89 -18.70
N GLU A 191 19.78 2.43 -19.44
CA GLU A 191 19.70 2.65 -20.89
C GLU A 191 19.41 4.12 -21.23
N GLU A 192 18.74 4.85 -20.34
CA GLU A 192 18.58 6.30 -20.42
C GLU A 192 19.93 7.04 -20.33
N ASP A 193 20.79 6.66 -19.38
CA ASP A 193 22.13 7.24 -19.23
C ASP A 193 23.03 6.93 -20.45
N GLU A 194 22.82 5.78 -21.09
CA GLU A 194 23.53 5.35 -22.30
C GLU A 194 22.93 5.92 -23.59
N GLY A 195 21.82 6.66 -23.52
CA GLY A 195 21.11 7.23 -24.66
C GLY A 195 20.43 6.18 -25.56
N ALA A 196 20.23 4.96 -25.05
CA ALA A 196 19.55 3.88 -25.74
C ALA A 196 18.02 4.03 -25.64
N GLU A 197 17.33 3.59 -26.69
CA GLU A 197 15.87 3.62 -26.77
C GLU A 197 15.29 2.26 -26.40
N ASN A 198 14.34 2.24 -25.46
CA ASN A 198 13.64 1.05 -24.98
C ASN A 198 12.12 1.29 -24.91
N LEU A 199 11.35 0.29 -24.45
CA LEU A 199 9.89 0.36 -24.40
C LEU A 199 9.38 1.58 -23.61
N ILE A 200 10.05 1.96 -22.52
CA ILE A 200 9.69 3.15 -21.73
C ILE A 200 9.85 4.42 -22.57
N GLY A 201 10.99 4.55 -23.26
CA GLY A 201 11.24 5.68 -24.17
C GLY A 201 10.26 5.73 -25.35
N VAL A 202 9.92 4.58 -25.92
CA VAL A 202 8.96 4.47 -27.03
C VAL A 202 7.55 4.84 -26.57
N LEU A 203 7.10 4.32 -25.43
CA LEU A 203 5.78 4.64 -24.86
C LEU A 203 5.69 6.09 -24.40
N ALA A 204 6.76 6.65 -23.81
CA ALA A 204 6.81 8.06 -23.45
C ALA A 204 6.57 8.96 -24.67
N ARG A 205 7.17 8.63 -25.81
CA ARG A 205 6.89 9.35 -27.06
C ARG A 205 5.51 9.07 -27.62
N HIS A 206 5.12 7.80 -27.68
CA HIS A 206 3.87 7.38 -28.28
C HIS A 206 2.67 8.00 -27.56
N HIS A 207 2.73 8.05 -26.23
CA HIS A 207 1.68 8.63 -25.39
C HIS A 207 1.93 10.10 -25.02
N GLY A 208 3.04 10.70 -25.43
CA GLY A 208 3.42 12.07 -25.05
C GLY A 208 3.54 12.27 -23.54
N CYS A 209 3.94 11.23 -22.81
CA CYS A 209 3.97 11.20 -21.35
C CYS A 209 5.41 11.14 -20.83
N ASN A 210 5.60 11.45 -19.54
CA ASN A 210 6.93 11.32 -18.94
C ASN A 210 7.30 9.83 -18.76
N ARG A 211 8.60 9.54 -18.55
CA ARG A 211 9.09 8.16 -18.43
C ARG A 211 8.45 7.38 -17.27
N LEU A 212 8.05 8.06 -16.20
CA LEU A 212 7.39 7.44 -15.06
C LEU A 212 5.95 7.00 -15.41
N GLN A 213 5.22 7.82 -16.15
CA GLN A 213 3.93 7.46 -16.72
C GLN A 213 4.07 6.33 -17.76
N ALA A 214 5.10 6.38 -18.60
CA ALA A 214 5.40 5.32 -19.57
C ALA A 214 5.76 3.98 -18.88
N ALA A 215 6.47 4.02 -17.75
CA ALA A 215 6.72 2.84 -16.93
C ALA A 215 5.43 2.28 -16.33
N ALA A 216 4.51 3.14 -15.86
CA ALA A 216 3.18 2.71 -15.43
C ALA A 216 2.37 2.07 -16.58
N HIS A 217 2.40 2.63 -17.79
CA HIS A 217 1.79 2.02 -18.98
C HIS A 217 2.40 0.66 -19.29
N THR A 218 3.72 0.54 -19.23
CA THR A 218 4.42 -0.73 -19.47
C THR A 218 4.03 -1.80 -18.44
N ARG A 219 3.87 -1.42 -17.17
CA ARG A 219 3.37 -2.33 -16.12
C ARG A 219 1.92 -2.75 -16.35
N GLY A 220 1.09 -1.85 -16.87
CA GLY A 220 -0.28 -2.17 -17.31
C GLY A 220 -0.30 -3.18 -18.45
N MET A 221 0.49 -2.93 -19.50
CA MET A 221 0.66 -3.85 -20.63
C MET A 221 1.17 -5.22 -20.15
N LEU A 222 2.14 -5.23 -19.23
CA LEU A 222 2.69 -6.46 -18.65
C LEU A 222 1.61 -7.26 -17.91
N ALA A 223 0.79 -6.60 -17.09
CA ALA A 223 -0.30 -7.25 -16.36
C ALA A 223 -1.35 -7.84 -17.31
N GLU A 224 -1.80 -7.08 -18.32
CA GLU A 224 -2.74 -7.56 -19.33
C GLU A 224 -2.19 -8.76 -20.11
N ARG A 225 -0.90 -8.70 -20.46
CA ARG A 225 -0.24 -9.77 -21.21
C ARG A 225 -0.01 -11.02 -20.38
N MET A 226 0.26 -10.88 -19.08
CA MET A 226 0.30 -11.98 -18.13
C MET A 226 -1.08 -12.64 -17.98
N ASP A 227 -2.15 -11.84 -17.94
CA ASP A 227 -3.51 -12.37 -17.91
C ASP A 227 -3.90 -13.11 -19.21
N ASP A 228 -3.51 -12.58 -20.37
CA ASP A 228 -3.65 -13.27 -21.67
C ASP A 228 -2.92 -14.62 -21.66
N PHE A 229 -1.67 -14.61 -21.19
CA PHE A 229 -0.84 -15.80 -21.06
C PHE A 229 -1.52 -16.83 -20.16
N ASP A 230 -2.03 -16.43 -19.00
CA ASP A 230 -2.68 -17.32 -18.04
C ASP A 230 -4.01 -17.87 -18.57
N ARG A 231 -4.79 -17.08 -19.32
CA ARG A 231 -6.01 -17.55 -19.98
C ARG A 231 -5.72 -18.57 -21.08
N ALA A 232 -4.65 -18.37 -21.85
CA ALA A 232 -4.27 -19.28 -22.94
C ALA A 232 -3.54 -20.54 -22.44
N ALA A 233 -2.98 -20.52 -21.22
CA ALA A 233 -2.10 -21.57 -20.73
C ALA A 233 -2.84 -22.82 -20.21
N HIS A 234 -3.06 -23.80 -21.10
CA HIS A 234 -3.61 -25.12 -20.73
C HIS A 234 -2.77 -26.27 -21.30
N GLY A 235 -2.58 -27.34 -20.52
CA GLY A 235 -1.85 -28.56 -20.91
C GLY A 235 -0.34 -28.54 -20.65
N GLU A 236 0.36 -29.63 -21.02
CA GLU A 236 1.75 -29.88 -20.63
C GLU A 236 2.77 -28.87 -21.22
N ARG A 237 2.54 -28.36 -22.44
CA ARG A 237 3.44 -27.39 -23.09
C ARG A 237 3.21 -25.97 -22.59
N ALA A 238 1.97 -25.61 -22.23
CA ALA A 238 1.69 -24.37 -21.52
C ALA A 238 2.32 -24.36 -20.13
N ALA A 239 2.26 -25.48 -19.40
CA ALA A 239 2.97 -25.64 -18.14
C ALA A 239 4.49 -25.52 -18.30
N LEU A 240 5.04 -25.98 -19.44
CA LEU A 240 6.43 -25.74 -19.77
C LEU A 240 6.73 -24.25 -19.99
N ILE A 241 5.97 -23.56 -20.86
CA ILE A 241 6.22 -22.14 -21.12
C ILE A 241 6.04 -21.31 -19.84
N ARG A 242 5.09 -21.67 -18.95
CA ARG A 242 4.93 -21.04 -17.64
C ARG A 242 6.13 -21.25 -16.73
N ARG A 243 6.71 -22.46 -16.69
CA ARG A 243 7.97 -22.71 -15.98
C ARG A 243 9.12 -21.92 -16.59
N VAL A 244 9.16 -21.81 -17.91
CA VAL A 244 10.19 -21.03 -18.60
C VAL A 244 10.10 -19.56 -18.23
N LEU A 245 8.90 -19.01 -18.32
CA LEU A 245 8.60 -17.64 -17.92
C LEU A 245 8.97 -17.39 -16.45
N GLY A 246 8.51 -18.24 -15.53
CA GLY A 246 8.83 -18.12 -14.11
C GLY A 246 10.34 -18.17 -13.84
N GLY A 247 11.05 -19.13 -14.45
CA GLY A 247 12.50 -19.26 -14.32
C GLY A 247 13.27 -18.07 -14.90
N CYS A 248 12.85 -17.53 -16.05
CA CYS A 248 13.46 -16.33 -16.66
C CYS A 248 13.21 -15.07 -15.81
N LEU A 249 12.01 -14.89 -15.28
CA LEU A 249 11.68 -13.76 -14.41
C LEU A 249 12.42 -13.83 -13.07
N ALA A 250 12.52 -15.02 -12.46
CA ALA A 250 13.32 -15.26 -11.27
C ALA A 250 14.82 -14.98 -11.53
N TRP A 251 15.31 -15.36 -12.71
CA TRP A 251 16.68 -15.10 -13.13
C TRP A 251 16.97 -13.61 -13.35
N GLN A 252 16.05 -12.86 -13.98
CA GLN A 252 16.15 -11.41 -14.10
C GLN A 252 16.15 -10.74 -12.72
N ARG A 253 15.25 -11.15 -11.80
CA ARG A 253 15.23 -10.67 -10.41
C ARG A 253 16.57 -10.83 -9.71
N GLU A 254 17.13 -12.02 -9.77
CA GLU A 254 18.42 -12.35 -9.17
C GLU A 254 19.55 -11.53 -9.80
N THR A 255 19.59 -11.44 -11.13
CA THR A 255 20.69 -10.77 -11.85
C THR A 255 20.72 -9.27 -11.56
N HIS A 256 19.56 -8.61 -11.48
CA HIS A 256 19.46 -7.17 -11.18
C HIS A 256 19.78 -6.83 -9.72
N ARG A 257 19.32 -7.64 -8.74
CA ARG A 257 19.72 -7.47 -7.32
C ARG A 257 21.25 -7.56 -7.15
N ASN A 258 21.91 -8.41 -7.95
CA ASN A 258 23.34 -8.68 -7.85
C ASN A 258 24.24 -7.69 -8.59
N THR A 259 23.68 -6.83 -9.45
CA THR A 259 24.42 -5.82 -10.22
C THR A 259 24.35 -4.41 -9.62
N CYS A 260 23.44 -4.13 -8.68
CA CYS A 260 23.25 -2.79 -8.09
C CYS A 260 24.19 -2.47 -6.91
N GLY A 261 25.37 -3.09 -6.87
CA GLY A 261 26.42 -2.77 -5.91
C GLY A 261 27.34 -1.66 -6.40
N GLU A 262 26.80 -0.49 -6.78
CA GLU A 262 27.54 0.77 -6.90
C GLU A 262 26.56 1.94 -7.11
N ALA A 263 26.89 3.09 -6.50
CA ALA A 263 26.02 4.22 -6.23
C ALA A 263 25.18 4.72 -7.43
N VAL A 264 23.87 4.84 -7.24
CA VAL A 264 23.01 5.68 -8.11
C VAL A 264 22.41 6.79 -7.27
N THR A 265 23.05 7.95 -7.39
CA THR A 265 22.48 9.25 -7.07
C THR A 265 21.49 9.67 -8.17
N SER A 266 20.41 10.34 -7.74
CA SER A 266 19.46 11.19 -8.50
C SER A 266 18.08 10.58 -8.79
N GLY A 267 17.02 11.33 -8.42
CA GLY A 267 15.65 11.10 -8.90
C GLY A 267 14.59 10.73 -7.85
N GLY A 268 14.56 11.35 -6.68
CA GLY A 268 13.48 11.14 -5.70
C GLY A 268 12.17 11.79 -6.14
N HIS A 269 11.21 11.01 -6.69
CA HIS A 269 9.88 11.53 -7.04
C HIS A 269 8.67 10.64 -6.70
N GLU A 270 8.80 9.52 -6.00
CA GLU A 270 7.62 8.78 -5.48
C GLU A 270 7.89 8.21 -4.08
N ARG A 271 7.77 9.04 -3.04
CA ARG A 271 7.73 8.52 -1.66
C ARG A 271 6.28 8.35 -1.20
N GLY A 272 5.94 7.17 -0.69
CA GLY A 272 4.62 6.86 -0.12
C GLY A 272 4.09 5.47 -0.44
N LEU A 273 2.81 5.28 -0.06
CA LEU A 273 2.06 4.04 -0.28
C LEU A 273 2.01 3.60 -1.76
N PRO A 274 1.84 4.47 -2.78
CA PRO A 274 1.79 4.03 -4.18
C PRO A 274 3.07 3.34 -4.66
N ALA A 275 4.25 3.85 -4.25
CA ALA A 275 5.53 3.24 -4.61
C ALA A 275 5.72 1.87 -3.95
N LEU A 276 5.33 1.74 -2.68
CA LEU A 276 5.34 0.46 -1.97
C LEU A 276 4.38 -0.57 -2.59
N VAL A 277 3.18 -0.13 -2.99
CA VAL A 277 2.20 -0.98 -3.67
C VAL A 277 2.74 -1.51 -5.00
N GLN A 278 3.42 -0.65 -5.76
CA GLN A 278 4.08 -1.07 -7.00
C GLN A 278 5.23 -2.05 -6.74
N HIS A 279 6.03 -1.82 -5.71
CA HIS A 279 7.11 -2.71 -5.29
C HIS A 279 6.57 -4.11 -4.96
N LEU A 280 5.57 -4.19 -4.08
CA LEU A 280 4.95 -5.43 -3.64
C LEU A 280 4.24 -6.19 -4.77
N ALA A 281 3.63 -5.48 -5.74
CA ALA A 281 2.99 -6.13 -6.88
C ALA A 281 3.99 -6.94 -7.74
N VAL A 282 5.28 -6.57 -7.74
CA VAL A 282 6.35 -7.28 -8.48
C VAL A 282 6.86 -8.51 -7.71
N ALA A 283 6.65 -8.57 -6.40
CA ALA A 283 7.04 -9.70 -5.55
C ALA A 283 6.09 -10.91 -5.68
N VAL A 284 4.89 -10.70 -6.26
CA VAL A 284 3.89 -11.76 -6.49
C VAL A 284 4.09 -12.37 -7.88
N ASP A 285 4.27 -13.69 -7.95
CA ASP A 285 4.38 -14.40 -9.22
C ASP A 285 3.02 -14.64 -9.91
N ALA A 286 3.06 -15.25 -11.10
CA ALA A 286 1.88 -15.60 -11.89
C ALA A 286 1.02 -16.74 -11.28
N ALA A 287 1.45 -17.40 -10.21
CA ALA A 287 0.62 -18.31 -9.44
C ALA A 287 -0.03 -17.63 -8.23
N GLY A 288 0.40 -16.41 -7.87
CA GLY A 288 -0.04 -15.75 -6.63
C GLY A 288 0.84 -16.17 -5.45
N HIS A 289 2.07 -16.59 -5.73
CA HIS A 289 3.04 -16.93 -4.71
C HIS A 289 3.98 -15.75 -4.49
N VAL A 290 4.29 -15.47 -3.22
CA VAL A 290 5.21 -14.40 -2.85
C VAL A 290 6.62 -14.96 -2.78
N GLU A 291 7.45 -14.56 -3.73
CA GLU A 291 8.84 -15.01 -3.82
C GLU A 291 9.78 -14.01 -3.15
N ASP A 292 10.37 -14.41 -2.01
CA ASP A 292 11.51 -13.72 -1.43
C ASP A 292 12.54 -14.71 -0.86
N ARG A 293 13.74 -14.22 -0.55
CA ARG A 293 14.83 -15.05 -0.02
C ARG A 293 15.30 -14.59 1.34
N CYS A 294 15.57 -15.56 2.19
CA CYS A 294 16.25 -15.32 3.44
C CYS A 294 17.65 -14.75 3.20
N GLY A 295 17.99 -13.67 3.89
CA GLY A 295 19.34 -13.12 3.92
C GLY A 295 20.36 -14.12 4.47
N SER A 296 21.61 -13.99 4.01
CA SER A 296 22.71 -14.87 4.44
C SER A 296 23.19 -14.57 5.84
N ARG A 297 23.57 -15.64 6.56
CA ARG A 297 24.05 -15.58 7.94
C ARG A 297 25.46 -16.12 8.11
N VAL A 298 26.14 -15.62 9.13
CA VAL A 298 27.51 -16.00 9.49
C VAL A 298 27.59 -17.46 9.94
N LEU A 299 26.65 -17.92 10.78
CA LEU A 299 26.66 -19.26 11.33
C LEU A 299 26.68 -20.35 10.24
N GLU A 300 25.71 -20.31 9.32
CA GLU A 300 25.57 -21.30 8.26
C GLU A 300 26.75 -21.25 7.30
N SER A 301 27.20 -20.04 6.95
CA SER A 301 28.34 -19.83 6.06
C SER A 301 29.64 -20.38 6.66
N ALA A 302 29.87 -20.17 7.96
CA ALA A 302 31.02 -20.68 8.68
C ALA A 302 30.98 -22.22 8.80
N LEU A 303 29.81 -22.79 9.09
CA LEU A 303 29.62 -24.25 9.17
C LEU A 303 29.84 -24.93 7.82
N LEU A 304 29.34 -24.34 6.72
CA LEU A 304 29.58 -24.86 5.37
C LEU A 304 31.06 -24.76 4.99
N LEU A 305 31.70 -23.62 5.27
CA LEU A 305 33.13 -23.45 5.02
C LEU A 305 33.97 -24.48 5.79
N SER A 306 33.65 -24.72 7.06
CA SER A 306 34.29 -25.77 7.86
C SER A 306 34.09 -27.16 7.24
N LEU A 307 32.86 -27.49 6.82
CA LEU A 307 32.55 -28.79 6.21
C LEU A 307 33.31 -29.00 4.89
N LEU A 308 33.36 -27.98 4.03
CA LEU A 308 34.09 -28.03 2.75
C LEU A 308 35.59 -28.20 2.95
N ARG A 309 36.18 -27.52 3.95
CA ARG A 309 37.59 -27.70 4.34
C ARG A 309 37.85 -29.12 4.82
N ALA A 310 36.98 -29.64 5.68
CA ALA A 310 37.06 -30.99 6.21
C ALA A 310 36.88 -32.11 5.18
N GLN A 311 36.29 -31.82 4.02
CA GLN A 311 36.07 -32.76 2.91
C GLN A 311 37.04 -32.57 1.74
N GLY A 312 37.97 -31.61 1.83
CA GLY A 312 38.96 -31.36 0.77
C GLY A 312 38.38 -30.93 -0.58
N ARG A 313 37.19 -30.30 -0.59
CA ARG A 313 36.48 -29.86 -1.82
C ARG A 313 37.10 -28.60 -2.46
N GLU A 314 36.63 -28.21 -3.65
CA GLU A 314 37.21 -27.15 -4.48
C GLU A 314 37.50 -25.82 -3.75
N VAL A 315 38.52 -25.09 -4.20
CA VAL A 315 38.99 -23.82 -3.62
C VAL A 315 37.98 -22.68 -3.84
N GLY A 316 37.27 -22.67 -4.98
CA GLY A 316 36.44 -21.54 -5.39
C GLY A 316 35.30 -21.18 -4.43
N GLU A 317 34.53 -22.17 -3.98
CA GLU A 317 33.44 -21.92 -3.02
C GLU A 317 33.92 -21.63 -1.61
N ARG A 318 35.03 -22.24 -1.20
CA ARG A 318 35.68 -21.92 0.08
C ARG A 318 36.11 -20.45 0.13
N ASP A 319 36.69 -19.94 -0.96
CA ASP A 319 37.08 -18.54 -1.06
C ASP A 319 35.88 -17.59 -1.08
N ARG A 320 34.77 -18.00 -1.71
CA ARG A 320 33.51 -17.21 -1.70
C ARG A 320 32.98 -17.04 -0.28
N LEU A 321 32.84 -18.14 0.45
CA LEU A 321 32.35 -18.12 1.84
C LEU A 321 33.32 -17.37 2.77
N ALA A 322 34.64 -17.54 2.61
CA ALA A 322 35.63 -16.80 3.38
C ALA A 322 35.51 -15.28 3.15
N ARG A 323 35.36 -14.84 1.89
CA ARG A 323 35.13 -13.43 1.55
C ARG A 323 33.83 -12.91 2.15
N PHE A 324 32.75 -13.70 2.17
CA PHE A 324 31.51 -13.30 2.84
C PHE A 324 31.74 -13.04 4.33
N LEU A 325 32.41 -13.96 5.04
CA LEU A 325 32.72 -13.82 6.47
C LEU A 325 33.61 -12.59 6.73
N GLU A 326 34.62 -12.36 5.89
CA GLU A 326 35.50 -11.18 5.97
C GLU A 326 34.73 -9.87 5.76
N ARG A 327 33.81 -9.82 4.78
CA ARG A 327 32.95 -8.65 4.53
C ARG A 327 31.98 -8.38 5.68
N ARG A 328 31.48 -9.42 6.36
CA ARG A 328 30.55 -9.28 7.49
C ARG A 328 31.24 -8.84 8.78
N ARG A 329 32.54 -9.14 8.93
CA ARG A 329 33.31 -8.89 10.16
C ARG A 329 33.21 -7.46 10.74
N PRO A 330 33.23 -6.36 9.94
CA PRO A 330 33.19 -4.99 10.48
C PRO A 330 31.86 -4.60 11.15
N VAL A 331 30.77 -5.26 10.76
CA VAL A 331 29.39 -4.98 11.24
C VAL A 331 28.82 -6.15 12.05
N ALA A 332 29.66 -7.10 12.42
CA ALA A 332 29.26 -8.33 13.08
C ALA A 332 28.84 -8.08 14.53
N SER A 333 27.79 -8.79 14.97
CA SER A 333 27.47 -8.90 16.40
C SER A 333 28.61 -9.59 17.15
N ARG A 334 28.62 -9.52 18.49
CA ARG A 334 29.64 -10.23 19.30
C ARG A 334 29.66 -11.74 19.04
N LEU A 335 28.48 -12.34 18.80
CA LEU A 335 28.37 -13.76 18.44
C LEU A 335 28.91 -14.02 17.03
N ASP A 336 28.53 -13.20 16.05
CA ASP A 336 29.02 -13.35 14.67
C ASP A 336 30.53 -13.17 14.58
N ALA A 337 31.09 -12.21 15.31
CA ALA A 337 32.54 -12.00 15.39
C ALA A 337 33.24 -13.24 15.95
N LEU A 338 32.70 -13.84 17.03
CA LEU A 338 33.21 -15.09 17.58
C LEU A 338 33.16 -16.24 16.55
N LEU A 339 32.07 -16.38 15.80
CA LEU A 339 31.92 -17.42 14.79
C LEU A 339 32.84 -17.21 13.58
N ILE A 340 33.00 -15.96 13.12
CA ILE A 340 33.94 -15.58 12.07
C ILE A 340 35.36 -15.90 12.50
N ASP A 341 35.77 -15.45 13.69
CA ASP A 341 37.12 -15.68 14.18
C ASP A 341 37.38 -17.17 14.42
N ALA A 342 36.43 -17.91 14.99
CA ALA A 342 36.53 -19.36 15.16
C ALA A 342 36.67 -20.10 13.83
N CYS A 343 36.06 -19.60 12.76
CA CYS A 343 36.14 -20.19 11.42
C CYS A 343 37.41 -19.78 10.66
N LEU A 344 37.81 -18.50 10.73
CA LEU A 344 38.93 -17.95 9.96
C LEU A 344 40.29 -18.09 10.65
N ASP A 345 40.33 -18.09 11.99
CA ASP A 345 41.50 -18.41 12.82
C ASP A 345 41.19 -19.53 13.84
N PRO A 346 41.00 -20.79 13.37
CA PRO A 346 40.70 -21.92 14.25
C PRO A 346 41.74 -22.12 15.37
N ALA A 347 43.03 -22.01 15.04
CA ALA A 347 44.12 -22.28 15.98
C ALA A 347 44.18 -21.21 17.09
N GLY A 348 44.02 -19.94 16.76
CA GLY A 348 44.00 -18.87 17.75
C GLY A 348 42.74 -18.88 18.63
N MET A 349 41.64 -19.49 18.17
CA MET A 349 40.37 -19.48 18.89
C MET A 349 40.08 -20.74 19.71
N ALA A 350 40.76 -21.86 19.47
CA ALA A 350 40.48 -23.15 20.13
C ALA A 350 40.41 -23.07 21.67
N GLU A 351 41.34 -22.34 22.31
CA GLU A 351 41.39 -22.21 23.78
C GLU A 351 40.58 -21.01 24.31
N ARG A 352 40.37 -19.98 23.50
CA ARG A 352 39.71 -18.72 23.91
C ARG A 352 38.20 -18.72 23.69
N ALA A 353 37.70 -19.53 22.75
CA ALA A 353 36.29 -19.53 22.39
C ALA A 353 35.34 -19.79 23.57
N PRO A 354 35.62 -20.73 24.52
CA PRO A 354 34.75 -20.94 25.68
C PRO A 354 34.61 -19.71 26.59
N SER A 355 35.71 -18.99 26.84
CA SER A 355 35.70 -17.82 27.73
C SER A 355 35.00 -16.63 27.07
N VAL A 356 35.19 -16.45 25.76
CA VAL A 356 34.47 -15.44 24.97
C VAL A 356 32.98 -15.77 24.93
N ALA A 357 32.62 -17.03 24.68
CA ALA A 357 31.22 -17.49 24.65
C ALA A 357 30.52 -17.32 26.01
N ALA A 358 31.20 -17.56 27.13
CA ALA A 358 30.66 -17.34 28.48
C ALA A 358 30.35 -15.86 28.78
N GLY A 359 31.06 -14.93 28.12
CA GLY A 359 30.84 -13.49 28.23
C GLY A 359 29.79 -12.92 27.27
N LEU A 360 29.21 -13.74 26.39
CA LEU A 360 28.14 -13.29 25.50
C LEU A 360 26.83 -13.14 26.28
N PRO A 361 26.16 -11.97 26.19
CA PRO A 361 24.76 -11.89 26.55
C PRO A 361 24.01 -12.71 25.51
N MET A 362 23.86 -14.01 25.76
CA MET A 362 22.99 -14.84 24.94
C MET A 362 21.59 -14.21 25.07
N ALA A 363 21.04 -13.67 23.98
CA ALA A 363 19.70 -13.09 23.88
C ALA A 363 18.61 -14.16 24.09
N VAL A 364 18.65 -14.81 25.24
CA VAL A 364 18.12 -16.16 25.49
C VAL A 364 17.44 -16.23 26.86
N SER A 365 17.09 -15.10 27.45
CA SER A 365 16.21 -15.05 28.63
C SER A 365 14.74 -15.27 28.23
N SER A 366 14.41 -16.39 27.60
CA SER A 366 13.05 -16.94 27.62
C SER A 366 12.92 -17.73 28.92
N GLY A 367 12.01 -17.33 29.80
CA GLY A 367 11.92 -17.75 31.21
C GLY A 367 11.62 -19.25 31.44
N THR A 368 11.51 -20.06 30.40
CA THR A 368 11.33 -21.51 30.53
C THR A 368 12.65 -22.19 30.95
N ALA A 369 12.78 -22.50 32.23
CA ALA A 369 13.87 -23.28 32.82
C ALA A 369 14.03 -24.63 32.08
N GLY A 370 14.96 -24.70 31.11
CA GLY A 370 15.24 -25.92 30.34
C GLY A 370 15.87 -25.66 28.96
N ARG A 371 15.41 -24.64 28.23
CA ARG A 371 15.88 -24.33 26.86
C ARG A 371 17.29 -23.71 26.80
N GLY A 372 17.72 -23.03 27.87
CA GLY A 372 19.06 -22.40 27.95
C GLY A 372 20.21 -23.40 27.87
N ARG A 373 20.05 -24.60 28.46
CA ARG A 373 21.07 -25.65 28.43
C ARG A 373 21.29 -26.18 27.01
N LEU A 374 20.21 -26.44 26.27
CA LEU A 374 20.32 -26.93 24.90
C LEU A 374 21.01 -25.92 23.98
N LYS A 375 20.69 -24.62 24.12
CA LYS A 375 21.35 -23.55 23.36
C LYS A 375 22.85 -23.47 23.67
N SER A 376 23.24 -23.62 24.94
CA SER A 376 24.65 -23.70 25.34
C SER A 376 25.37 -24.89 24.68
N VAL A 377 24.75 -26.08 24.72
CA VAL A 377 25.30 -27.28 24.06
C VAL A 377 25.48 -27.05 22.56
N MET A 378 24.49 -26.44 21.89
CA MET A 378 24.56 -26.18 20.46
C MET A 378 25.69 -25.21 20.10
N LEU A 379 25.86 -24.14 20.87
CA LEU A 379 26.97 -23.20 20.68
C LEU A 379 28.33 -23.89 20.88
N SER A 380 28.50 -24.67 21.96
CA SER A 380 29.71 -25.46 22.19
C SER A 380 29.98 -26.45 21.04
N THR A 381 28.94 -27.06 20.49
CA THR A 381 29.03 -27.97 19.33
C THR A 381 29.52 -27.22 18.09
N VAL A 382 28.95 -26.05 17.79
CA VAL A 382 29.37 -25.22 16.66
C VAL A 382 30.82 -24.76 16.83
N LEU A 383 31.20 -24.24 18.00
CA LEU A 383 32.58 -23.81 18.27
C LEU A 383 33.57 -24.98 18.13
N HIS A 384 33.20 -26.17 18.59
CA HIS A 384 33.99 -27.37 18.37
C HIS A 384 34.16 -27.67 16.86
N LEU A 385 33.08 -27.58 16.06
CA LEU A 385 33.15 -27.79 14.61
C LEU A 385 33.95 -26.72 13.86
N LEU A 386 34.01 -25.49 14.36
CA LEU A 386 34.73 -24.39 13.71
C LEU A 386 36.21 -24.33 14.10
N CYS A 387 36.52 -24.37 15.41
CA CYS A 387 37.87 -24.17 15.95
C CYS A 387 38.42 -25.32 16.79
N GLY A 388 37.68 -26.42 16.98
CA GLY A 388 38.14 -27.54 17.81
C GLY A 388 38.11 -27.26 19.31
N SER A 389 37.34 -26.26 19.76
CA SER A 389 37.13 -25.96 21.18
C SER A 389 36.76 -27.21 21.99
N ALA A 390 37.28 -27.30 23.23
CA ALA A 390 36.98 -28.41 24.12
C ALA A 390 35.50 -28.42 24.55
N LEU A 391 34.93 -29.62 24.70
CA LEU A 391 33.54 -29.85 25.15
C LEU A 391 33.54 -30.29 26.62
N GLY A 392 32.88 -29.55 27.50
CA GLY A 392 32.85 -29.81 28.95
C GLY A 392 31.84 -30.90 29.34
N ASP A 393 31.96 -31.48 30.54
CA ASP A 393 31.04 -32.54 31.02
C ASP A 393 29.59 -32.04 31.18
N SER A 394 29.39 -30.74 31.42
CA SER A 394 28.07 -30.09 31.44
C SER A 394 27.34 -30.16 30.09
N ASP A 395 28.09 -30.32 28.99
CA ASP A 395 27.58 -30.29 27.62
C ASP A 395 26.99 -31.64 27.18
N THR A 396 26.83 -32.59 28.10
CA THR A 396 26.31 -33.93 27.80
C THR A 396 24.83 -33.90 27.38
N VAL A 397 24.55 -34.36 26.16
CA VAL A 397 23.20 -34.41 25.58
C VAL A 397 22.50 -35.72 25.93
N ALA A 398 21.28 -35.62 26.47
CA ALA A 398 20.48 -36.78 26.88
C ALA A 398 20.01 -37.62 25.68
N PRO A 399 19.77 -38.93 25.86
CA PRO A 399 19.22 -39.78 24.81
C PRO A 399 17.83 -39.34 24.34
N VAL A 400 17.56 -39.49 23.04
CA VAL A 400 16.27 -39.10 22.43
C VAL A 400 15.49 -40.37 22.08
N GLY A 401 14.28 -40.50 22.62
CA GLY A 401 13.34 -41.55 22.25
C GLY A 401 12.64 -41.25 20.91
N PRO A 402 12.12 -42.26 20.19
CA PRO A 402 11.24 -42.02 19.05
C PRO A 402 9.94 -41.31 19.48
N GLY A 403 9.52 -40.28 18.74
CA GLY A 403 8.14 -39.75 18.79
C GLY A 403 7.79 -38.76 19.89
N GLY A 404 8.76 -38.11 20.55
CA GLY A 404 8.50 -37.14 21.63
C GLY A 404 9.06 -35.73 21.43
N VAL A 405 9.68 -35.43 20.28
CA VAL A 405 10.26 -34.13 19.95
C VAL A 405 10.11 -33.85 18.45
N THR A 406 10.26 -32.59 18.05
CA THR A 406 10.21 -32.17 16.64
C THR A 406 11.32 -32.79 15.80
N THR A 407 11.07 -33.00 14.51
CA THR A 407 12.04 -33.61 13.58
C THR A 407 13.36 -32.83 13.53
N PHE A 408 13.29 -31.49 13.55
CA PHE A 408 14.47 -30.62 13.66
C PHE A 408 15.27 -30.85 14.94
N THR A 409 14.58 -30.97 16.07
CA THR A 409 15.21 -31.18 17.38
C THR A 409 15.84 -32.57 17.46
N ASP A 410 15.19 -33.58 16.87
CA ASP A 410 15.73 -34.93 16.77
C ASP A 410 17.06 -34.94 15.99
N VAL A 411 17.09 -34.29 14.82
CA VAL A 411 18.33 -34.16 14.03
C VAL A 411 19.40 -33.38 14.79
N HIS A 412 19.07 -32.26 15.43
CA HIS A 412 20.03 -31.48 16.23
C HIS A 412 20.63 -32.29 17.38
N LEU A 413 19.80 -32.97 18.17
CA LEU A 413 20.23 -33.73 19.34
C LEU A 413 21.04 -34.96 18.93
N LEU A 414 20.61 -35.71 17.90
CA LEU A 414 21.36 -36.84 17.35
C LEU A 414 22.72 -36.37 16.82
N SER A 415 22.74 -35.27 16.07
CA SER A 415 23.98 -34.71 15.51
C SER A 415 24.95 -34.30 16.62
N ALA A 416 24.48 -33.53 17.61
CA ALA A 416 25.30 -33.10 18.75
C ALA A 416 25.84 -34.31 19.53
N ARG A 417 25.01 -35.32 19.82
CA ARG A 417 25.46 -36.54 20.52
C ARG A 417 26.56 -37.28 19.76
N ILE A 418 26.38 -37.47 18.46
CA ILE A 418 27.36 -38.14 17.60
C ILE A 418 28.67 -37.35 17.55
N ILE A 419 28.60 -36.03 17.34
CA ILE A 419 29.77 -35.14 17.32
C ILE A 419 30.50 -35.18 18.66
N HIS A 420 29.79 -35.06 19.78
CA HIS A 420 30.39 -35.07 21.14
C HIS A 420 31.02 -36.42 21.48
N ALA A 421 30.36 -37.53 21.14
CA ALA A 421 30.89 -38.87 21.35
C ALA A 421 32.18 -39.09 20.57
N HIS A 422 32.23 -38.62 19.31
CA HIS A 422 33.42 -38.65 18.48
C HIS A 422 34.54 -37.76 19.07
N ALA A 423 34.23 -36.51 19.42
CA ALA A 423 35.17 -35.54 19.96
C ALA A 423 35.83 -35.99 21.27
N ARG A 424 35.10 -36.74 22.11
CA ARG A 424 35.63 -37.29 23.39
C ARG A 424 36.32 -38.65 23.22
N GLY A 425 36.53 -39.13 22.00
CA GLY A 425 37.14 -40.43 21.74
C GLY A 425 36.28 -41.63 22.20
N ARG A 426 34.96 -41.46 22.30
CA ARG A 426 33.99 -42.50 22.70
C ARG A 426 32.93 -42.77 21.62
N PRO A 427 33.31 -43.03 20.35
CA PRO A 427 32.35 -43.19 19.26
C PRO A 427 31.38 -44.39 19.47
N HIS A 428 31.81 -45.42 20.22
CA HIS A 428 31.00 -46.58 20.58
C HIS A 428 29.87 -46.28 21.58
N ALA A 429 29.87 -45.09 22.21
CA ALA A 429 28.77 -44.68 23.07
C ALA A 429 27.46 -44.46 22.29
N MET A 430 27.52 -44.35 20.96
CA MET A 430 26.37 -44.24 20.07
C MET A 430 26.08 -45.58 19.39
N THR A 431 24.80 -45.95 19.35
CA THR A 431 24.32 -47.19 18.71
C THR A 431 24.24 -47.05 17.20
N ASP A 432 24.33 -48.17 16.47
CA ASP A 432 24.13 -48.15 15.01
C ASP A 432 22.71 -47.73 14.63
N ALA A 433 21.72 -48.03 15.47
CA ALA A 433 20.34 -47.57 15.29
C ALA A 433 20.23 -46.03 15.29
N GLU A 434 20.94 -45.33 16.19
CA GLU A 434 20.96 -43.87 16.23
C GLU A 434 21.63 -43.26 14.99
N ARG A 435 22.72 -43.89 14.52
CA ARG A 435 23.43 -43.45 13.30
C ARG A 435 22.58 -43.64 12.04
N GLU A 436 21.95 -44.80 11.88
CA GLU A 436 21.07 -45.06 10.73
C GLU A 436 19.82 -44.19 10.77
N ARG A 437 19.29 -43.91 11.96
CA ARG A 437 18.17 -42.97 12.12
C ARG A 437 18.53 -41.58 11.60
N LEU A 438 19.70 -41.04 11.93
CA LEU A 438 20.15 -39.75 11.40
C LEU A 438 20.26 -39.77 9.87
N VAL A 439 20.87 -40.81 9.29
CA VAL A 439 21.00 -40.95 7.82
C VAL A 439 19.63 -41.05 7.14
N SER A 440 18.71 -41.80 7.74
CA SER A 440 17.33 -41.94 7.26
C SER A 440 16.60 -40.60 7.28
N LEU A 441 16.66 -39.87 8.40
CA LEU A 441 16.05 -38.53 8.52
C LEU A 441 16.56 -37.58 7.45
N LEU A 442 17.87 -37.48 7.27
CA LEU A 442 18.48 -36.61 6.24
C LEU A 442 18.15 -37.05 4.80
N SER A 443 17.72 -38.30 4.60
CA SER A 443 17.31 -38.82 3.29
C SER A 443 15.86 -38.49 2.93
N LEU A 444 15.00 -38.14 3.90
CA LEU A 444 13.56 -37.86 3.68
C LEU A 444 13.27 -36.52 2.96
N GLY A 445 14.30 -35.72 2.65
CA GLY A 445 14.16 -34.39 2.04
C GLY A 445 14.85 -34.19 0.69
N ARG A 446 15.01 -35.24 -0.14
CA ARG A 446 15.76 -35.17 -1.42
C ARG A 446 15.13 -34.31 -2.51
N HIS A 447 13.87 -33.93 -2.38
CA HIS A 447 13.13 -33.13 -3.35
C HIS A 447 13.31 -31.61 -3.19
N ARG A 448 14.10 -31.17 -2.20
CA ARG A 448 14.39 -29.75 -1.94
C ARG A 448 15.88 -29.45 -2.02
N VAL A 449 16.24 -28.16 -2.09
CA VAL A 449 17.64 -27.75 -1.95
C VAL A 449 18.09 -28.00 -0.51
N LEU A 450 17.46 -27.39 0.49
CA LEU A 450 17.78 -27.67 1.90
C LEU A 450 16.84 -28.71 2.52
N TRP A 451 17.35 -29.47 3.50
CA TRP A 451 16.58 -30.43 4.26
C TRP A 451 15.55 -29.70 5.14
N GLU A 452 14.25 -29.97 4.95
CA GLU A 452 13.14 -29.27 5.64
C GLU A 452 13.34 -27.73 5.65
N ALA A 453 13.81 -27.19 4.52
CA ALA A 453 14.17 -25.78 4.32
C ALA A 453 15.29 -25.21 5.21
N SER A 454 15.87 -25.96 6.15
CA SER A 454 16.82 -25.46 7.16
C SER A 454 18.28 -25.77 6.82
N ALA A 455 19.10 -24.73 6.63
CA ALA A 455 20.54 -24.89 6.42
C ALA A 455 21.24 -25.35 7.69
N THR A 456 20.93 -24.77 8.85
CA THR A 456 21.59 -25.07 10.13
C THR A 456 21.45 -26.54 10.48
N THR A 457 20.23 -27.07 10.41
CA THR A 457 19.93 -28.45 10.78
C THR A 457 20.60 -29.41 9.81
N PHE A 458 20.58 -29.07 8.51
CA PHE A 458 21.22 -29.90 7.49
C PHE A 458 22.74 -29.96 7.71
N LEU A 459 23.39 -28.81 7.89
CA LEU A 459 24.84 -28.70 8.10
C LEU A 459 25.31 -29.49 9.31
N LEU A 460 24.59 -29.41 10.44
CA LEU A 460 24.92 -30.17 11.65
C LEU A 460 24.79 -31.68 11.44
N GLY A 461 23.72 -32.10 10.75
CA GLY A 461 23.51 -33.49 10.36
C GLY A 461 24.64 -34.03 9.48
N LEU A 462 25.08 -33.26 8.48
CA LEU A 462 26.18 -33.64 7.61
C LEU A 462 27.52 -33.70 8.34
N HIS A 463 27.79 -32.74 9.24
CA HIS A 463 28.98 -32.78 10.11
C HIS A 463 28.99 -34.03 10.99
N ALA A 464 27.84 -34.44 11.53
CA ALA A 464 27.72 -35.66 12.30
C ALA A 464 27.91 -36.92 11.44
N VAL A 465 27.26 -37.02 10.27
CA VAL A 465 27.44 -38.15 9.33
C VAL A 465 28.90 -38.32 8.94
N ARG A 466 29.63 -37.22 8.71
CA ARG A 466 31.05 -37.24 8.39
C ARG A 466 31.89 -38.01 9.43
N THR A 467 31.53 -37.95 10.71
CA THR A 467 32.30 -38.60 11.80
C THR A 467 32.30 -40.13 11.78
N PHE A 468 31.32 -40.75 11.12
CA PHE A 468 31.19 -42.22 11.06
C PHE A 468 31.00 -42.79 9.65
N ARG A 469 30.64 -41.94 8.67
CA ARG A 469 30.45 -42.32 7.26
C ARG A 469 30.91 -41.18 6.33
N PRO A 470 32.23 -40.89 6.27
CA PRO A 470 32.78 -39.76 5.49
C PRO A 470 32.61 -39.91 3.96
N ALA A 471 32.28 -41.10 3.45
CA ALA A 471 31.99 -41.36 2.04
C ALA A 471 30.50 -41.65 1.80
N SER A 472 29.60 -41.07 2.62
CA SER A 472 28.16 -41.27 2.49
C SER A 472 27.60 -40.51 1.27
N PRO A 473 26.77 -41.14 0.41
CA PRO A 473 26.07 -40.42 -0.65
C PRO A 473 25.21 -39.26 -0.14
N VAL A 474 24.67 -39.37 1.09
CA VAL A 474 23.92 -38.29 1.75
C VAL A 474 24.81 -37.08 2.05
N LEU A 475 26.10 -37.31 2.34
CA LEU A 475 27.06 -36.23 2.59
C LEU A 475 27.43 -35.52 1.28
N ASP A 476 27.69 -36.27 0.22
CA ASP A 476 28.03 -35.72 -1.10
C ASP A 476 26.85 -34.95 -1.71
N ASP A 477 25.65 -35.54 -1.70
CA ASP A 477 24.40 -34.88 -2.13
C ASP A 477 24.12 -33.63 -1.32
N GLY A 478 24.21 -33.73 0.01
CA GLY A 478 23.94 -32.62 0.90
C GLY A 478 24.90 -31.44 0.72
N LEU A 479 26.19 -31.71 0.49
CA LEU A 479 27.17 -30.68 0.17
C LEU A 479 26.83 -29.97 -1.14
N LEU A 480 26.58 -30.72 -2.22
CA LEU A 480 26.20 -30.13 -3.51
C LEU A 480 24.98 -29.20 -3.35
N ARG A 481 23.97 -29.66 -2.61
CA ARG A 481 22.75 -28.90 -2.38
C ARG A 481 22.95 -27.65 -1.53
N LEU A 482 23.77 -27.72 -0.48
CA LEU A 482 24.13 -26.54 0.33
C LEU A 482 24.90 -25.50 -0.50
N CYS A 483 25.76 -25.95 -1.41
CA CYS A 483 26.48 -25.07 -2.33
C CYS A 483 25.53 -24.39 -3.33
N LEU A 484 24.47 -25.07 -3.78
CA LEU A 484 23.40 -24.48 -4.59
C LEU A 484 22.58 -23.43 -3.81
N ALA A 485 22.47 -23.58 -2.49
CA ALA A 485 21.78 -22.65 -1.60
C ALA A 485 22.58 -21.37 -1.28
N VAL A 486 23.87 -21.29 -1.66
CA VAL A 486 24.69 -20.09 -1.44
C VAL A 486 24.11 -18.91 -2.21
N ASN A 487 23.73 -17.87 -1.48
CA ASN A 487 23.20 -16.63 -2.03
C ASN A 487 24.26 -15.90 -2.85
N ALA A 488 23.84 -14.88 -3.57
CA ALA A 488 24.73 -14.09 -4.41
C ALA A 488 25.72 -13.22 -3.63
N ASP A 489 25.43 -12.92 -2.37
CA ASP A 489 26.37 -12.28 -1.44
C ASP A 489 27.48 -13.23 -0.95
N ASP A 490 27.56 -14.43 -1.54
CA ASP A 490 28.48 -15.53 -1.21
C ASP A 490 28.24 -16.21 0.15
N GLY A 491 27.18 -15.83 0.88
CA GLY A 491 26.81 -16.44 2.15
C GLY A 491 25.73 -17.52 1.99
N VAL A 492 25.49 -18.25 3.09
CA VAL A 492 24.44 -19.28 3.18
C VAL A 492 23.25 -18.70 3.96
N PRO A 493 22.02 -18.82 3.45
CA PRO A 493 20.82 -18.41 4.18
C PRO A 493 20.51 -19.35 5.34
N PHE A 494 19.71 -18.87 6.30
CA PHE A 494 19.14 -19.75 7.32
C PHE A 494 18.13 -20.73 6.72
N LEU A 495 17.20 -20.19 5.93
CA LEU A 495 16.13 -20.91 5.25
C LEU A 495 16.25 -20.74 3.73
N ASP A 496 15.95 -21.77 2.94
CA ASP A 496 15.87 -21.60 1.48
C ASP A 496 14.50 -21.10 0.99
N SER A 497 13.44 -21.26 1.79
CA SER A 497 12.10 -20.71 1.53
C SER A 497 11.26 -20.66 2.81
N GLN A 498 10.31 -19.72 2.83
CA GLN A 498 9.20 -19.56 3.80
C GLN A 498 7.91 -19.16 3.05
N ASP A 499 7.78 -19.64 1.81
CA ASP A 499 6.77 -19.26 0.84
C ASP A 499 5.31 -19.38 1.31
N VAL A 500 4.95 -20.46 2.01
CA VAL A 500 3.58 -20.68 2.51
C VAL A 500 3.20 -19.58 3.50
N TRP A 501 4.08 -19.33 4.47
CA TRP A 501 3.84 -18.33 5.51
C TRP A 501 3.87 -16.91 4.94
N LEU A 502 4.84 -16.58 4.07
CA LEU A 502 4.95 -15.26 3.43
C LEU A 502 3.73 -14.96 2.56
N THR A 503 3.25 -15.95 1.80
CA THR A 503 2.06 -15.78 0.95
C THR A 503 0.81 -15.52 1.78
N ALA A 504 0.64 -16.21 2.92
CA ALA A 504 -0.49 -15.96 3.82
C ALA A 504 -0.44 -14.56 4.46
N VAL A 505 0.74 -14.12 4.92
CA VAL A 505 0.92 -12.79 5.52
C VAL A 505 0.72 -11.68 4.48
N ALA A 506 1.24 -11.86 3.26
CA ALA A 506 0.99 -10.93 2.16
C ALA A 506 -0.49 -10.88 1.78
N GLY A 507 -1.14 -12.04 1.71
CA GLY A 507 -2.56 -12.16 1.42
C GLY A 507 -3.42 -11.37 2.41
N LEU A 508 -3.09 -11.42 3.72
CA LEU A 508 -3.73 -10.60 4.75
C LEU A 508 -3.46 -9.10 4.55
N ALA A 509 -2.22 -8.72 4.21
CA ALA A 509 -1.86 -7.32 3.99
C ALA A 509 -2.53 -6.72 2.73
N PHE A 510 -2.83 -7.54 1.72
CA PHE A 510 -3.35 -7.09 0.41
C PHE A 510 -4.87 -6.91 0.35
N GLN A 511 -5.64 -7.47 1.28
CA GLN A 511 -7.11 -7.55 1.24
C GLN A 511 -7.83 -6.25 0.81
N ASP A 512 -7.44 -5.11 1.38
CA ASP A 512 -8.08 -3.82 1.10
C ASP A 512 -7.14 -2.79 0.46
N GLU A 513 -6.20 -3.26 -0.37
CA GLU A 513 -5.43 -2.42 -1.29
C GLU A 513 -5.82 -2.78 -2.73
N THR A 514 -6.42 -1.84 -3.46
CA THR A 514 -7.11 -2.11 -4.74
C THR A 514 -6.22 -2.75 -5.81
N GLN A 515 -4.95 -2.39 -5.90
CA GLN A 515 -4.05 -2.94 -6.92
C GLN A 515 -3.54 -4.34 -6.55
N LEU A 516 -3.39 -4.63 -5.26
CA LEU A 516 -2.88 -5.90 -4.76
C LEU A 516 -4.00 -6.93 -4.51
N ALA A 517 -5.22 -6.47 -4.18
CA ALA A 517 -6.38 -7.31 -3.90
C ALA A 517 -6.75 -8.24 -5.07
N ARG A 518 -6.37 -7.91 -6.30
CA ARG A 518 -6.56 -8.81 -7.47
C ARG A 518 -5.83 -10.14 -7.34
N PHE A 519 -4.73 -10.19 -6.57
CA PHE A 519 -3.96 -11.42 -6.37
C PHE A 519 -4.57 -12.32 -5.29
N VAL A 520 -5.31 -11.74 -4.35
CA VAL A 520 -5.79 -12.38 -3.11
C VAL A 520 -6.57 -13.67 -3.35
N PRO A 521 -7.57 -13.75 -4.25
CA PRO A 521 -8.30 -15.01 -4.46
C PRO A 521 -7.40 -16.15 -4.93
N ARG A 522 -6.45 -15.85 -5.84
CA ARG A 522 -5.51 -16.85 -6.37
C ARG A 522 -4.48 -17.28 -5.32
N MET A 523 -4.01 -16.33 -4.51
CA MET A 523 -3.16 -16.59 -3.35
C MET A 523 -3.85 -17.53 -2.36
N ALA A 524 -5.14 -17.30 -2.06
CA ALA A 524 -5.92 -18.12 -1.13
C ALA A 524 -6.12 -19.55 -1.65
N ASP A 525 -6.47 -19.70 -2.93
CA ASP A 525 -6.54 -21.01 -3.59
C ASP A 525 -5.22 -21.77 -3.50
N LEU A 526 -4.11 -21.07 -3.75
CA LEU A 526 -2.78 -21.65 -3.70
C LEU A 526 -2.40 -22.09 -2.28
N VAL A 527 -2.61 -21.24 -1.28
CA VAL A 527 -2.37 -21.56 0.14
C VAL A 527 -3.22 -22.75 0.59
N ALA A 528 -4.50 -22.79 0.23
CA ALA A 528 -5.37 -23.92 0.54
C ALA A 528 -4.86 -25.24 -0.06
N SER A 529 -4.28 -25.19 -1.27
CA SER A 529 -3.70 -26.37 -1.94
C SER A 529 -2.44 -26.92 -1.27
N TRP A 530 -1.77 -26.11 -0.44
CA TRP A 530 -0.54 -26.47 0.27
C TRP A 530 -0.77 -27.08 1.66
N GLN A 531 -2.03 -27.26 2.07
CA GLN A 531 -2.34 -27.86 3.38
C GLN A 531 -1.80 -29.29 3.46
N ALA A 532 -1.08 -29.60 4.54
CA ALA A 532 -0.54 -30.93 4.78
C ALA A 532 -1.65 -31.93 5.15
N ALA A 533 -1.31 -33.22 5.18
CA ALA A 533 -2.27 -34.29 5.40
C ALA A 533 -2.91 -34.26 6.79
N ASP A 534 -2.16 -33.86 7.81
CA ASP A 534 -2.62 -33.73 9.21
C ASP A 534 -3.54 -32.53 9.46
N GLY A 535 -3.71 -31.66 8.45
CA GLY A 535 -4.57 -30.47 8.51
C GLY A 535 -3.83 -29.18 8.88
N GLY A 536 -2.55 -29.26 9.24
CA GLY A 536 -1.70 -28.09 9.43
C GLY A 536 -1.06 -27.61 8.12
N TRP A 537 -0.28 -26.54 8.22
CA TRP A 537 0.63 -26.09 7.15
C TRP A 537 2.07 -26.07 7.65
N PRO A 538 3.03 -26.47 6.81
CA PRO A 538 4.42 -26.15 7.03
C PRO A 538 4.70 -24.71 6.58
N PHE A 539 5.69 -24.07 7.20
CA PHE A 539 6.13 -22.73 6.77
C PHE A 539 6.65 -22.65 5.33
N ALA A 540 7.03 -23.78 4.71
CA ALA A 540 7.45 -23.82 3.31
C ALA A 540 6.95 -25.06 2.52
N THR A 541 6.77 -24.90 1.21
CA THR A 541 6.18 -25.91 0.31
C THR A 541 6.99 -27.21 0.20
N GLY A 542 6.40 -28.37 0.43
CA GLY A 542 7.11 -29.65 0.32
C GLY A 542 7.97 -30.02 1.53
N MET A 543 7.78 -29.34 2.66
CA MET A 543 8.18 -29.86 3.98
C MET A 543 7.13 -30.83 4.53
N GLN A 544 7.53 -31.68 5.47
CA GLN A 544 6.62 -32.61 6.17
C GLN A 544 6.16 -32.07 7.52
N GLN A 545 7.02 -31.37 8.26
CA GLN A 545 6.69 -30.86 9.58
C GLN A 545 5.82 -29.60 9.48
N THR A 546 4.58 -29.66 9.96
CA THR A 546 3.70 -28.50 10.13
C THR A 546 3.95 -27.79 11.46
N ASP A 547 3.53 -26.53 11.54
CA ASP A 547 3.58 -25.70 12.75
C ASP A 547 2.30 -24.91 12.99
N VAL A 548 2.09 -24.49 14.23
CA VAL A 548 0.93 -23.67 14.62
C VAL A 548 0.99 -22.28 14.01
N ASP A 549 2.16 -21.65 13.89
CA ASP A 549 2.25 -20.27 13.39
C ASP A 549 1.71 -20.16 11.96
N THR A 550 2.27 -20.95 11.05
CA THR A 550 1.87 -20.99 9.64
C THR A 550 0.44 -21.45 9.49
N THR A 551 0.02 -22.45 10.27
CA THR A 551 -1.37 -22.90 10.26
C THR A 551 -2.32 -21.77 10.63
N THR A 552 -2.01 -21.02 11.69
CA THR A 552 -2.86 -19.90 12.13
C THR A 552 -2.89 -18.76 11.11
N ARG A 553 -1.74 -18.39 10.51
CA ARG A 553 -1.69 -17.38 9.44
C ARG A 553 -2.46 -17.79 8.19
N CYS A 554 -2.34 -19.05 7.76
CA CYS A 554 -3.11 -19.58 6.64
C CYS A 554 -4.61 -19.55 6.95
N MET A 555 -5.02 -19.97 8.15
CA MET A 555 -6.41 -19.91 8.57
C MET A 555 -6.95 -18.48 8.61
N GLU A 556 -6.22 -17.54 9.23
CA GLU A 556 -6.57 -16.11 9.26
C GLU A 556 -6.79 -15.59 7.83
N PHE A 557 -5.89 -15.90 6.91
CA PHE A 557 -5.97 -15.48 5.50
C PHE A 557 -7.17 -16.08 4.76
N LEU A 558 -7.40 -17.39 4.90
CA LEU A 558 -8.52 -18.08 4.25
C LEU A 558 -9.87 -17.60 4.81
N HIS A 559 -9.94 -17.36 6.13
CA HIS A 559 -11.13 -16.77 6.76
C HIS A 559 -11.42 -15.35 6.27
N ALA A 560 -10.39 -14.53 6.05
CA ALA A 560 -10.54 -13.17 5.56
C ALA A 560 -10.96 -13.10 4.08
N THR A 561 -10.65 -14.12 3.28
CA THR A 561 -10.87 -14.11 1.82
C THR A 561 -12.21 -14.70 1.42
N ASP A 562 -12.42 -16.01 1.67
CA ASP A 562 -13.64 -16.73 1.26
C ASP A 562 -13.80 -18.01 2.11
N PRO A 563 -14.37 -17.91 3.32
CA PRO A 563 -14.45 -19.03 4.25
C PRO A 563 -15.36 -20.17 3.76
N ASP A 564 -16.35 -19.88 2.92
CA ASP A 564 -17.28 -20.88 2.39
C ASP A 564 -16.60 -21.73 1.32
N ARG A 565 -15.85 -21.10 0.41
CA ARG A 565 -15.05 -21.79 -0.60
C ARG A 565 -13.99 -22.70 0.02
N HIS A 566 -13.38 -22.28 1.12
CA HIS A 566 -12.31 -23.02 1.79
C HIS A 566 -12.77 -23.80 3.03
N HIS A 567 -14.07 -24.08 3.17
CA HIS A 567 -14.61 -24.67 4.40
C HIS A 567 -13.97 -26.01 4.79
N GLU A 568 -13.74 -26.94 3.86
CA GLU A 568 -13.12 -28.25 4.17
C GLU A 568 -11.69 -28.09 4.70
N THR A 569 -10.93 -27.20 4.06
CA THR A 569 -9.56 -26.85 4.44
C THR A 569 -9.54 -26.26 5.86
N LEU A 570 -10.45 -25.33 6.15
CA LEU A 570 -10.59 -24.72 7.47
C LEU A 570 -11.01 -25.73 8.55
N GLU A 571 -11.95 -26.64 8.26
CA GLU A 571 -12.37 -27.68 9.21
C GLU A 571 -11.24 -28.65 9.60
N ARG A 572 -10.39 -29.01 8.62
CA ARG A 572 -9.19 -29.82 8.90
C ARG A 572 -8.20 -29.06 9.78
N ALA A 573 -8.02 -27.77 9.53
CA ALA A 573 -7.14 -26.90 10.32
C ALA A 573 -7.64 -26.69 11.75
N THR A 574 -8.95 -26.50 11.94
CA THR A 574 -9.57 -26.43 13.26
C THR A 574 -9.35 -27.72 14.05
N ARG A 575 -9.45 -28.89 13.39
CA ARG A 575 -9.15 -30.18 14.02
C ARG A 575 -7.68 -30.28 14.44
N TYR A 576 -6.76 -29.83 13.60
CA TYR A 576 -5.33 -29.77 13.93
C TYR A 576 -5.08 -28.91 15.19
N LEU A 577 -5.59 -27.67 15.22
CA LEU A 577 -5.38 -26.77 16.37
C LEU A 577 -6.02 -27.30 17.66
N THR A 578 -7.24 -27.84 17.60
CA THR A 578 -7.91 -28.37 18.80
C THR A 578 -7.23 -29.62 19.36
N GLN A 579 -6.51 -30.39 18.54
CA GLN A 579 -5.73 -31.54 18.98
C GLN A 579 -4.35 -31.14 19.56
N ILE A 580 -3.79 -30.01 19.14
CA ILE A 580 -2.47 -29.57 19.59
C ILE A 580 -2.51 -28.72 20.86
N ALA A 581 -3.67 -28.12 21.17
CA ALA A 581 -3.88 -27.29 22.35
C ALA A 581 -3.54 -28.02 23.67
N GLY A 582 -2.84 -27.33 24.57
CA GLY A 582 -2.56 -27.81 25.92
C GLY A 582 -3.79 -27.74 26.84
N PRO A 583 -3.80 -28.49 27.96
CA PRO A 583 -4.91 -28.52 28.91
C PRO A 583 -5.18 -27.17 29.60
N GLU A 584 -4.17 -26.30 29.68
CA GLU A 584 -4.23 -24.92 30.15
C GLU A 584 -4.71 -23.90 29.11
N GLY A 585 -4.99 -24.34 27.87
CA GLY A 585 -5.44 -23.48 26.76
C GLY A 585 -4.32 -22.80 25.98
N GLY A 586 -3.06 -22.99 26.37
CA GLY A 586 -1.90 -22.54 25.61
C GLY A 586 -1.61 -23.43 24.40
N PHE A 587 -0.99 -22.87 23.37
CA PHE A 587 -0.61 -23.58 22.15
C PHE A 587 0.91 -23.69 22.02
N PRO A 588 1.47 -24.90 21.83
CA PRO A 588 2.87 -25.07 21.48
C PRO A 588 3.10 -24.75 20.01
N THR A 589 4.37 -24.62 19.62
CA THR A 589 4.72 -24.36 18.21
C THR A 589 4.49 -25.56 17.29
N TRP A 590 4.86 -26.77 17.73
CA TRP A 590 5.07 -27.89 16.79
C TRP A 590 4.34 -29.18 17.14
N VAL A 591 4.35 -29.59 18.41
CA VAL A 591 3.82 -30.89 18.83
C VAL A 591 2.98 -30.73 20.09
N CYS A 592 1.92 -31.53 20.20
CA CYS A 592 1.07 -31.56 21.38
C CYS A 592 1.88 -31.96 22.62
N GLY A 593 1.66 -31.26 23.74
CA GLY A 593 2.34 -31.51 25.02
C GLY A 593 3.67 -30.78 25.21
N ASP A 594 4.18 -30.07 24.19
CA ASP A 594 5.28 -29.11 24.37
C ASP A 594 4.82 -27.88 25.17
N THR A 595 5.78 -27.15 25.74
CA THR A 595 5.48 -25.89 26.44
C THR A 595 4.81 -24.89 25.49
N PRO A 596 3.64 -24.33 25.85
CA PRO A 596 3.00 -23.29 25.06
C PRO A 596 3.90 -22.06 24.84
N ASP A 597 3.74 -21.43 23.69
CA ASP A 597 4.42 -20.19 23.35
C ASP A 597 3.36 -19.07 23.15
N LEU A 598 3.71 -17.83 23.50
CA LEU A 598 2.80 -16.68 23.43
C LEU A 598 2.26 -16.44 22.01
N ASP A 599 3.13 -16.31 21.02
CA ASP A 599 2.74 -15.96 19.65
C ASP A 599 1.85 -17.04 19.02
N MET A 600 2.12 -18.31 19.34
CA MET A 600 1.31 -19.45 18.89
C MET A 600 -0.08 -19.42 19.52
N THR A 601 -0.15 -19.13 20.82
CA THR A 601 -1.42 -19.02 21.55
C THR A 601 -2.24 -17.84 21.04
N ALA A 602 -1.61 -16.69 20.85
CA ALA A 602 -2.23 -15.51 20.26
C ALA A 602 -2.73 -15.77 18.82
N GLY A 603 -1.93 -16.46 18.01
CA GLY A 603 -2.33 -16.84 16.66
C GLY A 603 -3.49 -17.84 16.62
N ALA A 604 -3.50 -18.82 17.52
CA ALA A 604 -4.60 -19.76 17.62
C ALA A 604 -5.91 -19.07 18.04
N ILE A 605 -5.85 -18.07 18.92
CA ILE A 605 -7.00 -17.24 19.27
C ILE A 605 -7.54 -16.53 18.01
N LEU A 606 -6.66 -15.87 17.25
CA LEU A 606 -7.05 -15.12 16.04
C LEU A 606 -7.61 -16.03 14.94
N ALA A 607 -7.01 -17.19 14.72
CA ALA A 607 -7.47 -18.17 13.74
C ALA A 607 -8.82 -18.80 14.10
N LEU A 608 -9.11 -19.00 15.40
CA LEU A 608 -10.35 -19.63 15.88
C LEU A 608 -11.46 -18.61 16.21
N ALA A 609 -11.14 -17.32 16.31
CA ALA A 609 -12.08 -16.25 16.65
C ALA A 609 -13.34 -16.21 15.75
N PRO A 610 -13.27 -16.42 14.42
CA PRO A 610 -14.46 -16.45 13.57
C PRO A 610 -15.51 -17.50 13.98
N ARG A 611 -15.10 -18.52 14.76
CA ARG A 611 -15.97 -19.59 15.29
C ARG A 611 -15.90 -19.70 16.81
N ALA A 612 -15.67 -18.59 17.50
CA ALA A 612 -15.41 -18.57 18.94
C ALA A 612 -16.45 -19.33 19.79
N ALA A 613 -17.74 -19.28 19.42
CA ALA A 613 -18.81 -19.99 20.11
C ALA A 613 -18.63 -21.52 20.15
N GLN A 614 -17.91 -22.11 19.18
CA GLN A 614 -17.63 -23.55 19.14
C GLN A 614 -16.45 -23.94 20.04
N HIS A 615 -15.64 -22.97 20.45
CA HIS A 615 -14.36 -23.18 21.14
C HIS A 615 -14.25 -22.35 22.44
N GLU A 616 -15.38 -21.90 23.00
CA GLU A 616 -15.43 -20.95 24.13
C GLU A 616 -14.51 -21.34 25.29
N ARG A 617 -14.57 -22.60 25.75
CA ARG A 617 -13.73 -23.08 26.86
C ARG A 617 -12.23 -23.01 26.54
N LEU A 618 -11.85 -23.36 25.32
CA LEU A 618 -10.45 -23.35 24.86
C LEU A 618 -9.95 -21.91 24.73
N LEU A 619 -10.74 -21.04 24.10
CA LEU A 619 -10.41 -19.63 23.89
C LEU A 619 -10.32 -18.85 25.19
N THR A 620 -11.19 -19.12 26.18
CA THR A 620 -11.09 -18.50 27.50
C THR A 620 -9.77 -18.87 28.18
N GLY A 621 -9.36 -20.14 28.17
CA GLY A 621 -8.06 -20.56 28.71
C GLY A 621 -6.88 -19.91 27.97
N ALA A 622 -6.97 -19.82 26.65
CA ALA A 622 -5.95 -19.16 25.82
C ALA A 622 -5.83 -17.65 26.12
N LEU A 623 -6.96 -16.94 26.30
CA LEU A 623 -6.97 -15.52 26.69
C LEU A 623 -6.36 -15.32 28.08
N GLU A 624 -6.68 -16.19 29.04
CA GLU A 624 -6.06 -16.16 30.36
C GLU A 624 -4.55 -16.41 30.29
N PHE A 625 -4.10 -17.34 29.43
CA PHE A 625 -2.68 -17.57 29.19
C PHE A 625 -1.97 -16.31 28.70
N VAL A 626 -2.50 -15.63 27.68
CA VAL A 626 -1.93 -14.38 27.14
C VAL A 626 -1.89 -13.28 28.20
N LEU A 627 -2.97 -13.09 28.97
CA LEU A 627 -3.02 -12.09 30.05
C LEU A 627 -2.00 -12.38 31.16
N ASN A 628 -1.84 -13.64 31.53
CA ASN A 628 -0.90 -14.06 32.57
C ASN A 628 0.57 -13.96 32.11
N ALA A 629 0.81 -13.92 30.80
CA ALA A 629 2.14 -13.75 30.23
C ALA A 629 2.62 -12.28 30.19
N GLN A 630 1.73 -11.30 30.40
CA GLN A 630 2.11 -9.89 30.38
C GLN A 630 3.00 -9.52 31.57
N GLN A 631 4.10 -8.85 31.28
CA GLN A 631 5.01 -8.31 32.29
C GLN A 631 4.45 -7.03 32.94
N THR A 632 5.01 -6.64 34.08
CA THR A 632 4.54 -5.46 34.83
C THR A 632 4.68 -4.14 34.08
N ASP A 633 5.64 -4.05 33.16
CA ASP A 633 5.89 -2.88 32.31
C ASP A 633 5.02 -2.86 31.04
N GLY A 634 4.10 -3.81 30.88
CA GLY A 634 3.21 -3.90 29.72
C GLY A 634 3.79 -4.65 28.53
N THR A 635 5.00 -5.19 28.64
CA THR A 635 5.63 -6.02 27.60
C THR A 635 5.19 -7.47 27.70
N PHE A 636 5.56 -8.26 26.69
CA PHE A 636 5.31 -9.70 26.64
C PHE A 636 6.60 -10.45 26.27
N GLU A 637 6.62 -11.76 26.50
CA GLU A 637 7.75 -12.60 26.10
C GLU A 637 7.93 -12.61 24.58
N ARG A 638 9.16 -12.31 24.13
CA ARG A 638 9.54 -12.17 22.72
C ARG A 638 10.14 -13.49 22.21
N SER A 639 9.28 -14.49 21.99
CA SER A 639 9.72 -15.84 21.62
C SER A 639 10.01 -16.01 20.13
N TRP A 640 9.24 -15.32 19.28
CA TRP A 640 9.29 -15.38 17.81
C TRP A 640 9.57 -14.03 17.14
N THR A 641 10.22 -13.14 17.88
CA THR A 641 10.61 -11.81 17.44
C THR A 641 11.64 -11.28 18.43
N VAL A 642 12.53 -10.39 18.02
CA VAL A 642 13.31 -9.53 18.92
C VAL A 642 12.62 -8.20 19.17
N SER A 643 11.63 -7.83 18.35
CA SER A 643 10.86 -6.60 18.47
C SER A 643 9.83 -6.66 19.59
N GLU A 644 9.94 -5.74 20.55
CA GLU A 644 8.91 -5.54 21.57
C GLU A 644 7.55 -5.16 20.95
N SER A 645 7.57 -4.33 19.91
CA SER A 645 6.37 -3.88 19.19
C SER A 645 5.61 -5.03 18.53
N SER A 646 6.32 -6.01 17.96
CA SER A 646 5.73 -7.20 17.36
C SER A 646 4.97 -8.06 18.39
N ALA A 647 5.60 -8.36 19.53
CA ALA A 647 4.98 -9.16 20.58
C ALA A 647 3.75 -8.46 21.18
N ILE A 648 3.83 -7.15 21.38
CA ILE A 648 2.67 -6.33 21.83
C ILE A 648 1.54 -6.38 20.79
N LEU A 649 1.84 -6.19 19.51
CA LEU A 649 0.84 -6.24 18.44
C LEU A 649 0.10 -7.57 18.44
N ARG A 650 0.82 -8.69 18.41
CA ARG A 650 0.22 -10.03 18.31
C ARG A 650 -0.62 -10.36 19.55
N ALA A 651 -0.15 -10.03 20.75
CA ALA A 651 -0.88 -10.25 21.98
C ALA A 651 -2.16 -9.41 22.06
N LEU A 652 -2.11 -8.11 21.75
CA LEU A 652 -3.29 -7.25 21.82
C LEU A 652 -4.32 -7.60 20.75
N ASP A 653 -3.90 -7.96 19.53
CA ASP A 653 -4.83 -8.44 18.50
C ASP A 653 -5.59 -9.67 18.98
N ALA A 654 -4.91 -10.63 19.62
CA ALA A 654 -5.55 -11.81 20.18
C ALA A 654 -6.52 -11.48 21.34
N LEU A 655 -6.12 -10.61 22.28
CA LEU A 655 -6.97 -10.24 23.41
C LEU A 655 -8.28 -9.54 22.98
N HIS A 656 -8.26 -8.82 21.85
CA HIS A 656 -9.44 -8.12 21.32
C HIS A 656 -10.19 -8.90 20.22
N ALA A 657 -9.71 -10.09 19.83
CA ALA A 657 -10.32 -10.89 18.76
C ALA A 657 -11.62 -11.59 19.16
N VAL A 658 -11.77 -11.93 20.45
CA VAL A 658 -12.89 -12.74 20.94
C VAL A 658 -13.74 -11.92 21.92
N PRO A 659 -15.02 -11.64 21.60
CA PRO A 659 -15.94 -10.99 22.54
C PRO A 659 -16.16 -11.86 23.78
N THR A 660 -15.93 -11.32 24.98
CA THR A 660 -16.16 -12.03 26.25
C THR A 660 -17.27 -11.37 27.07
N ALA A 661 -18.15 -12.18 27.65
CA ALA A 661 -19.19 -11.73 28.58
C ALA A 661 -18.68 -11.66 30.04
N ASP A 662 -17.46 -12.16 30.32
CA ASP A 662 -16.84 -12.10 31.63
C ASP A 662 -16.30 -10.68 31.88
N ALA A 663 -16.96 -9.96 32.80
CA ALA A 663 -16.59 -8.60 33.16
C ALA A 663 -15.19 -8.50 33.81
N GLY A 664 -14.75 -9.53 34.53
CA GLY A 664 -13.41 -9.62 35.11
C GLY A 664 -12.35 -9.77 34.04
N LEU A 665 -12.57 -10.67 33.07
CA LEU A 665 -11.68 -10.85 31.93
C LEU A 665 -11.61 -9.58 31.07
N THR A 666 -12.75 -8.96 30.78
CA THR A 666 -12.85 -7.67 30.04
C THR A 666 -12.01 -6.57 30.71
N THR A 667 -12.10 -6.45 32.03
CA THR A 667 -11.34 -5.45 32.80
C THR A 667 -9.83 -5.71 32.69
N ARG A 668 -9.40 -6.97 32.85
CA ARG A 668 -7.99 -7.35 32.74
C ARG A 668 -7.42 -7.09 31.34
N ILE A 669 -8.21 -7.33 30.27
CA ILE A 669 -7.83 -7.02 28.88
C ILE A 669 -7.64 -5.51 28.70
N ALA A 670 -8.56 -4.70 29.21
CA ALA A 670 -8.45 -3.24 29.13
C ALA A 670 -7.20 -2.74 29.88
N GLU A 671 -6.94 -3.23 31.09
CA GLU A 671 -5.74 -2.89 31.87
C GLU A 671 -4.45 -3.31 31.17
N ALA A 672 -4.42 -4.50 30.57
CA ALA A 672 -3.28 -4.98 29.80
C ALA A 672 -3.02 -4.08 28.58
N THR A 673 -4.08 -3.69 27.87
CA THR A 673 -4.00 -2.77 26.72
C THR A 673 -3.41 -1.42 27.12
N VAL A 674 -3.90 -0.84 28.23
CA VAL A 674 -3.39 0.45 28.74
C VAL A 674 -1.90 0.38 29.05
N ARG A 675 -1.43 -0.69 29.69
CA ARG A 675 0.01 -0.86 30.00
C ARG A 675 0.86 -0.94 28.73
N SER A 676 0.46 -1.74 27.75
CA SER A 676 1.22 -1.90 26.49
C SER A 676 1.21 -0.63 25.63
N VAL A 677 0.09 0.10 25.57
CA VAL A 677 0.03 1.40 24.87
C VAL A 677 0.93 2.43 25.56
N ALA A 678 0.87 2.51 26.89
CA ALA A 678 1.75 3.40 27.65
C ALA A 678 3.22 3.07 27.42
N ARG A 679 3.57 1.78 27.33
CA ARG A 679 4.92 1.33 27.00
C ARG A 679 5.37 1.83 25.62
N LEU A 680 4.59 1.57 24.56
CA LEU A 680 4.93 2.01 23.20
C LEU A 680 5.04 3.54 23.11
N THR A 681 4.11 4.28 23.71
CA THR A 681 4.19 5.76 23.72
C THR A 681 5.44 6.26 24.46
N ALA A 682 5.82 5.63 25.58
CA ALA A 682 6.98 6.04 26.36
C ALA A 682 8.33 5.70 25.71
N THR A 683 8.38 4.67 24.86
CA THR A 683 9.61 4.20 24.22
C THR A 683 9.77 4.69 22.77
N GLN A 684 8.88 5.57 22.28
CA GLN A 684 9.03 6.17 20.95
C GLN A 684 10.29 7.06 20.90
N ASN A 685 11.20 6.76 19.98
CA ASN A 685 12.41 7.54 19.78
C ASN A 685 12.11 8.97 19.29
N ALA A 686 13.11 9.86 19.41
CA ALA A 686 12.96 11.26 19.00
C ALA A 686 12.62 11.42 17.51
N ASP A 687 13.14 10.54 16.65
CA ASP A 687 12.89 10.51 15.20
C ASP A 687 11.50 9.99 14.82
N GLY A 688 10.72 9.52 15.79
CA GLY A 688 9.36 9.03 15.62
C GLY A 688 9.22 7.51 15.47
N GLY A 689 10.32 6.76 15.38
CA GLY A 689 10.28 5.30 15.24
C GLY A 689 10.54 4.55 16.55
N TRP A 690 10.65 3.22 16.45
CA TRP A 690 11.05 2.29 17.51
C TRP A 690 12.14 1.37 16.99
N GLY A 691 13.09 1.02 17.86
CA GLY A 691 14.02 -0.09 17.61
C GLY A 691 13.45 -1.43 18.10
N GLN A 692 14.20 -2.51 17.92
CA GLN A 692 13.84 -3.84 18.41
C GLN A 692 13.70 -3.87 19.94
N LEU A 693 14.57 -3.11 20.64
CA LEU A 693 14.48 -2.82 22.07
C LEU A 693 14.32 -1.31 22.33
N PRO A 694 13.85 -0.93 23.54
CA PRO A 694 13.91 0.45 23.99
C PRO A 694 15.35 0.97 23.93
N ASP A 695 15.50 2.25 23.57
CA ASP A 695 16.78 2.97 23.44
C ASP A 695 17.71 2.50 22.31
N GLU A 696 17.32 1.49 21.53
CA GLU A 696 17.98 1.16 20.26
C GLU A 696 17.53 2.11 19.15
N LEU A 697 18.35 2.21 18.09
CA LEU A 697 18.02 3.00 16.91
C LEU A 697 16.72 2.49 16.28
N SER A 698 15.90 3.43 15.84
CA SER A 698 14.64 3.12 15.17
C SER A 698 14.88 2.30 13.92
N ASP A 699 14.01 1.30 13.72
CA ASP A 699 13.97 0.48 12.52
C ASP A 699 12.56 0.41 11.92
N VAL A 700 12.49 0.06 10.62
CA VAL A 700 11.24 0.02 9.87
C VAL A 700 10.26 -1.01 10.44
N LEU A 701 10.70 -2.24 10.68
CA LEU A 701 9.81 -3.34 11.04
C LEU A 701 9.17 -3.11 12.43
N SER A 702 9.98 -2.76 13.43
CA SER A 702 9.51 -2.45 14.79
C SER A 702 8.58 -1.24 14.80
N THR A 703 8.86 -0.22 13.99
CA THR A 703 7.98 0.96 13.85
C THR A 703 6.66 0.59 13.16
N ALA A 704 6.72 -0.17 12.06
CA ALA A 704 5.56 -0.61 11.32
C ALA A 704 4.63 -1.50 12.16
N GLN A 705 5.19 -2.29 13.10
CA GLN A 705 4.40 -3.14 14.00
C GLN A 705 3.79 -2.35 15.19
N ALA A 706 4.41 -1.25 15.63
CA ALA A 706 3.83 -0.38 16.67
C ALA A 706 2.62 0.41 16.16
N VAL A 707 2.63 0.82 14.88
CA VAL A 707 1.61 1.70 14.29
C VAL A 707 0.19 1.12 14.38
N PRO A 708 -0.12 -0.13 14.00
CA PRO A 708 -1.49 -0.66 14.11
C PRO A 708 -2.05 -0.67 15.52
N VAL A 709 -1.21 -0.92 16.54
CA VAL A 709 -1.63 -0.86 17.95
C VAL A 709 -1.99 0.57 18.34
N LEU A 710 -1.09 1.51 18.06
CA LEU A 710 -1.27 2.92 18.41
C LEU A 710 -2.40 3.57 17.60
N ALA A 711 -2.57 3.15 16.34
CA ALA A 711 -3.68 3.56 15.50
C ALA A 711 -5.01 2.94 15.94
N ARG A 712 -5.05 1.96 16.87
CA ARG A 712 -6.27 1.42 17.49
C ARG A 712 -6.54 1.93 18.90
N HIS A 713 -5.48 2.19 19.67
CA HIS A 713 -5.59 2.43 21.12
C HIS A 713 -4.75 3.61 21.64
N GLY A 714 -3.84 4.15 20.82
CA GLY A 714 -2.89 5.20 21.19
C GLY A 714 -3.33 6.60 20.75
N ASP A 715 -2.43 7.58 20.92
CA ASP A 715 -2.69 8.96 20.53
C ASP A 715 -2.31 9.23 19.05
N PRO A 716 -3.07 10.08 18.33
CA PRO A 716 -2.81 10.37 16.91
C PRO A 716 -1.45 11.02 16.61
N LEU A 717 -0.83 11.71 17.58
CA LEU A 717 0.44 12.39 17.37
C LEU A 717 1.59 11.38 17.30
N THR A 718 1.61 10.42 18.21
CA THR A 718 2.56 9.29 18.21
C THR A 718 2.46 8.50 16.90
N VAL A 719 1.24 8.24 16.40
CA VAL A 719 1.01 7.58 15.09
C VAL A 719 1.55 8.43 13.94
N SER A 720 1.27 9.73 13.92
CA SER A 720 1.74 10.65 12.86
C SER A 720 3.27 10.69 12.77
N ARG A 721 3.95 10.75 13.92
CA ARG A 721 5.43 10.72 13.99
C ARG A 721 6.00 9.41 13.44
N ALA A 722 5.37 8.28 13.77
CA ALA A 722 5.76 6.96 13.27
C ALA A 722 5.60 6.83 11.75
N VAL A 723 4.49 7.34 11.20
CA VAL A 723 4.27 7.38 9.75
C VAL A 723 5.29 8.27 9.05
N ALA A 724 5.62 9.43 9.64
CA ALA A 724 6.66 10.30 9.10
C ALA A 724 8.04 9.63 9.08
N TYR A 725 8.39 8.89 10.14
CA TYR A 725 9.60 8.07 10.17
C TYR A 725 9.58 7.03 9.05
N LEU A 726 8.53 6.22 8.93
CA LEU A 726 8.43 5.19 7.89
C LEU A 726 8.59 5.80 6.49
N LEU A 727 7.85 6.85 6.15
CA LEU A 727 7.96 7.50 4.84
C LEU A 727 9.36 8.09 4.56
N ALA A 728 10.14 8.40 5.59
CA ALA A 728 11.51 8.85 5.44
C ALA A 728 12.51 7.72 5.17
N GLN A 729 12.18 6.47 5.53
CA GLN A 729 13.03 5.28 5.35
C GLN A 729 12.79 4.54 4.01
N GLN A 730 11.91 5.02 3.14
CA GLN A 730 11.60 4.31 1.90
C GLN A 730 12.79 4.32 0.93
N ASP A 731 13.13 3.13 0.44
CA ASP A 731 14.19 2.93 -0.54
C ASP A 731 13.78 3.45 -1.93
N PRO A 732 14.74 3.79 -2.83
CA PRO A 732 14.44 4.36 -4.14
C PRO A 732 13.56 3.48 -5.05
N ASP A 733 13.53 2.17 -4.82
CA ASP A 733 12.69 1.21 -5.56
C ASP A 733 11.29 1.02 -4.95
N GLY A 734 10.94 1.83 -3.95
CA GLY A 734 9.65 1.84 -3.27
C GLY A 734 9.54 0.87 -2.09
N GLY A 735 10.52 -0.02 -1.90
CA GLY A 735 10.57 -0.96 -0.78
C GLY A 735 11.16 -0.37 0.50
N PHE A 736 11.39 -1.23 1.48
CA PHE A 736 11.95 -0.88 2.77
C PHE A 736 12.96 -1.92 3.25
N THR A 737 14.02 -1.44 3.85
CA THR A 737 15.04 -2.28 4.51
C THR A 737 14.90 -2.20 6.03
N SER A 738 15.05 -3.33 6.72
CA SER A 738 15.03 -3.41 8.18
C SER A 738 16.13 -4.36 8.69
N PRO A 739 16.64 -4.19 9.92
CA PRO A 739 17.51 -5.19 10.53
C PRO A 739 16.81 -6.54 10.69
N PRO A 740 17.55 -7.67 10.66
CA PRO A 740 16.98 -9.00 10.83
C PRO A 740 16.17 -9.15 12.14
N ASP A 741 15.01 -9.79 12.06
CA ASP A 741 14.13 -10.13 13.19
C ASP A 741 14.03 -11.67 13.38
N GLN A 742 13.23 -12.18 14.31
CA GLN A 742 13.05 -13.63 14.56
C GLN A 742 11.71 -14.19 14.04
N VAL A 743 11.27 -13.76 12.86
CA VAL A 743 9.94 -14.13 12.31
C VAL A 743 9.94 -15.56 11.74
N GLY A 744 9.96 -16.58 12.62
CA GLY A 744 9.96 -18.01 12.28
C GLY A 744 11.04 -18.84 13.03
N PRO A 745 11.15 -20.17 12.79
CA PRO A 745 11.67 -21.22 13.70
C PRO A 745 13.06 -21.08 14.41
N ARG A 746 13.15 -20.36 15.57
CA ARG A 746 14.17 -20.29 16.67
C ARG A 746 15.64 -20.01 16.27
N PRO A 747 16.53 -19.66 17.22
CA PRO A 747 16.54 -18.52 18.15
C PRO A 747 17.40 -17.34 17.64
N LEU A 748 17.82 -17.38 16.37
CA LEU A 748 18.77 -16.42 15.79
C LEU A 748 18.02 -15.55 14.78
N PRO A 749 18.16 -14.21 14.86
CA PRO A 749 17.57 -13.32 13.87
C PRO A 749 17.95 -13.71 12.44
N PHE A 750 17.00 -13.58 11.54
CA PHE A 750 17.14 -13.75 10.10
C PHE A 750 16.21 -12.76 9.40
N ASP A 751 16.42 -12.57 8.11
CA ASP A 751 15.74 -11.49 7.39
C ASP A 751 15.11 -12.03 6.11
N TYR A 752 13.82 -11.72 5.95
CA TYR A 752 13.12 -11.77 4.67
C TYR A 752 12.74 -10.33 4.34
N PRO A 753 13.44 -9.67 3.40
CA PRO A 753 13.23 -8.25 3.09
C PRO A 753 11.76 -7.85 2.90
N VAL A 754 10.97 -8.70 2.23
CA VAL A 754 9.55 -8.45 1.96
C VAL A 754 8.71 -8.23 3.23
N LEU A 755 9.17 -8.68 4.41
CA LEU A 755 8.45 -8.45 5.66
C LEU A 755 8.38 -6.99 6.06
N ALA A 756 9.46 -6.23 5.86
CA ALA A 756 9.47 -4.79 6.13
C ALA A 756 8.42 -4.08 5.27
N ASP A 757 8.29 -4.48 4.00
CA ASP A 757 7.29 -3.96 3.07
C ASP A 757 5.86 -4.29 3.49
N LEU A 758 5.58 -5.57 3.80
CA LEU A 758 4.24 -6.05 4.16
C LEU A 758 3.74 -5.42 5.46
N HIS A 759 4.61 -5.30 6.47
CA HIS A 759 4.26 -4.65 7.71
C HIS A 759 4.12 -3.13 7.53
N THR A 760 4.94 -2.49 6.71
CA THR A 760 4.81 -1.06 6.41
C THR A 760 3.52 -0.76 5.64
N LEU A 761 3.12 -1.63 4.70
CA LEU A 761 1.82 -1.55 4.04
C LEU A 761 0.69 -1.58 5.06
N SER A 762 0.74 -2.54 5.99
CA SER A 762 -0.24 -2.68 7.07
C SER A 762 -0.25 -1.45 8.00
N ALA A 763 0.92 -0.91 8.34
CA ALA A 763 1.08 0.29 9.17
C ALA A 763 0.49 1.54 8.51
N LEU A 764 0.85 1.82 7.27
CA LEU A 764 0.36 2.98 6.51
C LEU A 764 -1.16 2.90 6.28
N ARG A 765 -1.71 1.69 6.16
CA ARG A 765 -3.16 1.47 6.11
C ARG A 765 -3.82 1.67 7.47
N ALA A 766 -3.26 1.11 8.54
CA ALA A 766 -3.78 1.29 9.89
C ALA A 766 -3.78 2.76 10.33
N ALA A 767 -2.75 3.53 9.97
CA ALA A 767 -2.69 4.96 10.23
C ALA A 767 -3.69 5.80 9.43
N ARG A 768 -4.27 5.25 8.34
CA ARG A 768 -5.41 5.84 7.62
C ARG A 768 -6.75 5.47 8.26
N LEU A 769 -6.77 4.51 9.18
CA LEU A 769 -7.93 4.13 9.98
C LEU A 769 -7.94 4.92 11.31
N PRO A 770 -9.11 5.36 11.81
CA PRO A 770 -9.24 5.88 13.16
C PRO A 770 -9.28 4.75 14.19
N ALA A 771 -8.58 4.98 15.31
CA ALA A 771 -8.54 4.13 16.50
C ALA A 771 -9.90 3.88 17.15
N VAL A 772 -10.20 2.62 17.47
CA VAL A 772 -11.39 2.21 18.22
C VAL A 772 -10.95 1.49 19.50
N PRO A 773 -11.34 1.98 20.69
CA PRO A 773 -11.33 1.18 21.91
C PRO A 773 -12.68 0.47 22.09
N ALA A 774 -12.63 -0.78 22.57
CA ALA A 774 -13.78 -1.63 22.87
C ALA A 774 -14.75 -0.99 23.90
N PRO A 775 -16.08 -1.21 23.78
CA PRO A 775 -17.07 -0.66 24.71
C PRO A 775 -17.13 -1.48 26.02
N VAL A 776 -17.02 -0.79 27.17
CA VAL A 776 -17.43 -1.32 28.48
C VAL A 776 -18.94 -1.07 28.65
N PRO A 777 -19.75 -2.08 29.02
CA PRO A 777 -21.19 -1.91 29.14
C PRO A 777 -21.57 -1.26 30.48
N SER A 778 -22.03 -0.02 30.46
CA SER A 778 -22.82 0.55 31.57
C SER A 778 -24.30 0.46 31.21
N GLY A 779 -25.01 -0.45 31.87
CA GLY A 779 -26.43 -0.66 31.65
C GLY A 779 -27.30 0.55 32.06
N ARG A 780 -28.35 0.79 31.27
CA ARG A 780 -29.67 1.13 31.78
C ARG A 780 -30.73 0.55 30.86
N VAL A 781 -31.48 -0.41 31.39
CA VAL A 781 -32.68 -0.97 30.79
C VAL A 781 -33.70 0.15 30.57
N ARG A 782 -34.15 0.34 29.32
CA ARG A 782 -35.49 0.84 29.01
C ARG A 782 -36.13 -0.08 27.96
N SER A 783 -37.37 -0.47 28.25
CA SER A 783 -38.19 -1.42 27.51
C SER A 783 -38.53 -0.96 26.09
N ARG A 784 -38.48 -1.94 25.17
CA ARG A 784 -38.68 -1.92 23.71
C ARG A 784 -40.04 -1.40 23.24
N THR A 785 -40.01 -0.50 22.26
CA THR A 785 -40.73 -0.64 20.98
C THR A 785 -39.73 -1.29 20.01
N PRO A 786 -40.10 -2.20 19.07
CA PRO A 786 -39.10 -2.84 18.21
C PRO A 786 -38.48 -1.76 17.32
N GLY A 787 -37.20 -1.47 17.54
CA GLY A 787 -36.45 -0.55 16.70
C GLY A 787 -36.27 -1.11 15.28
N PRO A 788 -35.88 -0.26 14.32
CA PRO A 788 -35.56 -0.69 12.96
C PRO A 788 -34.58 -1.87 12.95
N HIS A 789 -34.92 -2.94 12.23
CA HIS A 789 -34.05 -4.10 12.05
C HIS A 789 -32.98 -3.77 10.99
N TRP A 790 -31.88 -3.15 11.41
CA TRP A 790 -30.77 -2.71 10.54
C TRP A 790 -30.16 -3.84 9.71
N SER A 791 -30.11 -5.07 10.24
CA SER A 791 -29.67 -6.24 9.50
C SER A 791 -30.52 -6.51 8.26
N ALA A 792 -31.83 -6.26 8.32
CA ALA A 792 -32.72 -6.45 7.18
C ALA A 792 -32.50 -5.39 6.09
N LEU A 793 -32.05 -4.18 6.44
CA LEU A 793 -31.62 -3.20 5.45
C LEU A 793 -30.30 -3.65 4.80
N GLN A 794 -29.29 -4.03 5.59
CA GLN A 794 -27.97 -4.42 5.08
C GLN A 794 -28.03 -5.57 4.06
N THR A 795 -28.94 -6.54 4.21
CA THR A 795 -29.09 -7.65 3.23
C THR A 795 -29.58 -7.20 1.85
N HIS A 796 -30.21 -6.03 1.75
CA HIS A 796 -30.71 -5.47 0.50
C HIS A 796 -29.76 -4.42 -0.10
N LEU A 797 -28.64 -4.13 0.56
CA LEU A 797 -27.65 -3.15 0.10
C LEU A 797 -26.41 -3.87 -0.44
N ARG A 798 -25.87 -3.36 -1.54
CA ARG A 798 -24.50 -3.67 -1.99
C ARG A 798 -23.46 -2.83 -1.25
N GLY A 799 -23.88 -1.65 -0.81
CA GLY A 799 -23.13 -0.72 -0.01
C GLY A 799 -23.05 -1.09 1.47
N VAL A 800 -22.44 -0.20 2.24
CA VAL A 800 -22.08 -0.45 3.64
C VAL A 800 -23.09 0.22 4.58
N LEU A 801 -23.61 -0.50 5.57
CA LEU A 801 -24.36 0.04 6.70
C LEU A 801 -23.52 -0.02 7.97
N LEU A 802 -23.37 1.12 8.65
CA LEU A 802 -22.71 1.25 9.94
C LEU A 802 -23.72 1.64 11.03
N THR A 803 -23.74 0.90 12.12
CA THR A 803 -24.53 1.14 13.34
C THR A 803 -23.58 1.39 14.52
N PRO A 804 -24.06 1.94 15.65
CA PRO A 804 -23.23 2.25 16.81
C PRO A 804 -22.39 1.08 17.36
N GLU A 805 -22.78 -0.15 17.06
CA GLU A 805 -22.07 -1.37 17.47
C GLU A 805 -20.79 -1.63 16.64
N GLN A 806 -20.65 -1.03 15.45
CA GLN A 806 -19.51 -1.23 14.55
C GLN A 806 -18.40 -0.21 14.82
N ALA A 807 -17.16 -0.68 14.90
CA ALA A 807 -15.97 0.11 15.18
C ALA A 807 -15.83 1.38 14.30
N ALA A 808 -16.11 1.27 13.00
CA ALA A 808 -16.02 2.38 12.05
C ALA A 808 -17.06 3.50 12.27
N TYR A 809 -18.11 3.27 13.07
CA TYR A 809 -19.21 4.22 13.27
C TYR A 809 -18.78 5.52 13.95
N GLU A 810 -17.89 5.44 14.95
CA GLU A 810 -17.48 6.62 15.73
C GLU A 810 -16.79 7.67 14.86
N GLN A 811 -16.07 7.25 13.82
CA GLN A 811 -15.52 8.17 12.84
C GLN A 811 -16.54 8.55 11.77
N ALA A 812 -17.30 7.57 11.26
CA ALA A 812 -18.26 7.80 10.18
C ALA A 812 -19.28 8.90 10.54
N ARG A 813 -19.70 9.00 11.81
CA ARG A 813 -20.65 10.02 12.26
C ARG A 813 -20.09 11.45 12.30
N LEU A 814 -18.77 11.61 12.27
CA LEU A 814 -18.12 12.91 12.46
C LEU A 814 -18.28 13.80 11.23
N LEU A 815 -18.66 15.06 11.44
CA LEU A 815 -18.79 16.08 10.39
C LEU A 815 -17.55 16.99 10.33
N VAL A 816 -17.45 17.82 9.29
CA VAL A 816 -16.40 18.85 9.23
C VAL A 816 -16.55 19.86 10.36
N ASN A 817 -17.79 20.25 10.66
CA ASN A 817 -18.11 21.12 11.78
C ASN A 817 -18.22 20.32 13.09
N GLN A 818 -17.19 20.42 13.93
CA GLN A 818 -17.09 19.73 15.22
C GLN A 818 -18.18 20.12 16.23
N ARG A 819 -18.92 21.22 15.99
CA ARG A 819 -20.06 21.65 16.82
C ARG A 819 -21.13 20.53 16.94
N PHE A 820 -21.22 19.66 15.95
CA PHE A 820 -22.25 18.63 15.84
C PHE A 820 -21.75 17.22 16.18
N ASP A 821 -20.53 17.08 16.73
CA ASP A 821 -19.96 15.78 17.12
C ASP A 821 -20.71 15.09 18.27
N HIS A 822 -21.68 15.74 18.89
CA HIS A 822 -22.53 15.13 19.90
C HIS A 822 -23.70 14.33 19.28
N ILE A 823 -23.99 14.52 17.98
CA ILE A 823 -25.07 13.82 17.30
C ILE A 823 -24.62 12.40 16.96
N ARG A 824 -25.49 11.44 17.27
CA ARG A 824 -25.26 9.99 17.09
C ARG A 824 -26.42 9.41 16.26
N PRO A 825 -26.27 9.28 14.93
CA PRO A 825 -27.25 8.61 14.07
C PRO A 825 -27.50 7.16 14.50
N GLN A 826 -28.71 6.64 14.33
CA GLN A 826 -28.96 5.23 14.57
C GLN A 826 -28.26 4.32 13.54
N ALA A 827 -28.05 4.81 12.32
CA ALA A 827 -27.24 4.15 11.31
C ALA A 827 -26.70 5.15 10.28
N ILE A 828 -25.63 4.77 9.59
CA ILE A 828 -25.01 5.51 8.49
C ILE A 828 -24.82 4.53 7.33
N ALA A 829 -25.43 4.81 6.19
CA ALA A 829 -25.39 3.96 5.02
C ALA A 829 -24.66 4.64 3.85
N TYR A 830 -23.72 3.91 3.26
CA TYR A 830 -22.96 4.30 2.08
C TYR A 830 -23.46 3.52 0.87
N PRO A 831 -24.26 4.12 -0.04
CA PRO A 831 -24.80 3.40 -1.19
C PRO A 831 -23.69 3.06 -2.19
N ALA A 832 -23.70 1.86 -2.75
CA ALA A 832 -22.84 1.52 -3.88
C ALA A 832 -23.32 2.18 -5.19
N ASP A 833 -24.63 2.42 -5.31
CA ASP A 833 -25.29 3.00 -6.48
C ASP A 833 -26.71 3.52 -6.16
N ALA A 834 -27.44 3.96 -7.17
CA ALA A 834 -28.78 4.52 -7.01
C ALA A 834 -29.84 3.51 -6.52
N HIS A 835 -29.70 2.20 -6.77
CA HIS A 835 -30.66 1.20 -6.29
C HIS A 835 -30.54 0.97 -4.78
N ASP A 836 -29.33 1.01 -4.23
CA ASP A 836 -29.12 0.99 -2.78
C ASP A 836 -29.85 2.16 -2.11
N VAL A 837 -29.81 3.34 -2.74
CA VAL A 837 -30.56 4.52 -2.26
C VAL A 837 -32.07 4.26 -2.29
N VAL A 838 -32.61 3.62 -3.34
CA VAL A 838 -34.03 3.23 -3.40
C VAL A 838 -34.40 2.34 -2.21
N GLU A 839 -33.56 1.35 -1.88
CA GLU A 839 -33.77 0.46 -0.75
C GLU A 839 -33.69 1.20 0.60
N MET A 840 -32.76 2.14 0.76
CA MET A 840 -32.68 3.00 1.95
C MET A 840 -33.94 3.85 2.13
N LEU A 841 -34.46 4.45 1.05
CA LEU A 841 -35.70 5.24 1.10
C LEU A 841 -36.93 4.36 1.36
N ARG A 842 -37.00 3.16 0.75
CA ARG A 842 -38.03 2.16 1.05
C ARG A 842 -38.00 1.79 2.53
N PHE A 843 -36.83 1.50 3.08
CA PHE A 843 -36.67 1.18 4.49
C PHE A 843 -37.10 2.35 5.38
N ALA A 844 -36.67 3.57 5.09
CA ALA A 844 -37.04 4.76 5.86
C ALA A 844 -38.55 4.99 5.90
N ARG A 845 -39.24 4.86 4.75
CA ARG A 845 -40.71 4.96 4.69
C ARG A 845 -41.42 3.87 5.49
N THR A 846 -40.98 2.62 5.35
CA THR A 846 -41.63 1.47 6.02
C THR A 846 -41.41 1.44 7.53
N THR A 847 -40.27 1.97 8.00
CA THR A 847 -39.90 1.95 9.43
C THR A 847 -40.16 3.29 10.14
N GLY A 848 -40.40 4.36 9.39
CA GLY A 848 -40.56 5.71 9.93
C GLY A 848 -39.27 6.32 10.50
N VAL A 849 -38.09 5.78 10.17
CA VAL A 849 -36.82 6.37 10.62
C VAL A 849 -36.54 7.67 9.84
N SER A 850 -36.14 8.72 10.56
CA SER A 850 -35.78 10.00 9.94
C SER A 850 -34.51 9.88 9.10
N LEU A 851 -34.41 10.69 8.05
CA LEU A 851 -33.28 10.71 7.13
C LEU A 851 -32.43 11.97 7.31
N ALA A 852 -31.12 11.81 7.15
CA ALA A 852 -30.20 12.90 6.87
C ALA A 852 -29.36 12.55 5.65
N LEU A 853 -29.13 13.52 4.77
CA LEU A 853 -28.38 13.30 3.53
C LEU A 853 -26.99 13.92 3.64
N ARG A 854 -25.98 13.15 3.28
CA ARG A 854 -24.59 13.56 3.42
C ARG A 854 -23.82 13.29 2.14
N SER A 855 -23.04 14.30 1.73
CA SER A 855 -22.00 14.17 0.70
C SER A 855 -20.67 14.55 1.35
N GLY A 856 -20.26 15.82 1.32
CA GLY A 856 -19.02 16.27 1.96
C GLY A 856 -19.06 16.49 3.48
N GLY A 857 -20.24 16.47 4.12
CA GLY A 857 -20.37 16.73 5.57
C GLY A 857 -20.11 18.18 6.00
N HIS A 858 -20.27 19.14 5.08
CA HIS A 858 -19.95 20.57 5.23
C HIS A 858 -21.14 21.47 5.63
N SER A 859 -22.29 20.89 6.02
CA SER A 859 -23.45 21.70 6.43
C SER A 859 -23.14 22.58 7.64
N TYR A 860 -23.20 23.91 7.50
CA TYR A 860 -22.95 24.86 8.59
C TYR A 860 -23.91 24.66 9.77
N ALA A 861 -25.15 24.26 9.45
CA ALA A 861 -26.22 23.95 10.40
C ALA A 861 -26.22 22.50 10.93
N GLY A 862 -25.31 21.65 10.47
CA GLY A 862 -25.26 20.23 10.88
C GLY A 862 -26.35 19.33 10.28
N TYR A 863 -27.09 19.75 9.25
CA TYR A 863 -28.20 18.97 8.66
C TYR A 863 -27.77 17.79 7.79
N SER A 864 -26.45 17.58 7.62
CA SER A 864 -25.89 16.35 7.05
C SER A 864 -25.74 15.22 8.07
N THR A 865 -26.35 15.34 9.24
CA THR A 865 -26.47 14.29 10.26
C THR A 865 -27.82 14.43 10.98
N GLY A 866 -28.21 13.41 11.74
CA GLY A 866 -29.47 13.40 12.47
C GLY A 866 -29.58 12.18 13.39
N PRO A 867 -30.68 12.03 14.13
CA PRO A 867 -30.88 10.92 15.05
C PRO A 867 -31.28 9.59 14.38
N GLY A 868 -31.57 9.60 13.08
CA GLY A 868 -32.06 8.45 12.31
C GLY A 868 -30.98 7.82 11.41
N LEU A 869 -31.35 7.55 10.16
CA LEU A 869 -30.46 7.02 9.13
C LEU A 869 -29.78 8.16 8.37
N VAL A 870 -28.45 8.16 8.33
CA VAL A 870 -27.68 9.03 7.42
C VAL A 870 -27.44 8.27 6.13
N ILE A 871 -27.84 8.83 4.98
CA ILE A 871 -27.45 8.33 3.65
C ILE A 871 -26.24 9.17 3.21
N ASP A 872 -25.06 8.57 3.23
CA ASP A 872 -23.78 9.21 2.89
C ASP A 872 -23.33 8.79 1.49
N THR A 873 -23.49 9.68 0.51
CA THR A 873 -23.16 9.42 -0.90
C THR A 873 -21.67 9.48 -1.21
N SER A 874 -20.77 9.59 -0.23
CA SER A 874 -19.32 9.72 -0.45
C SER A 874 -18.68 8.53 -1.19
N SER A 875 -19.30 7.35 -1.14
CA SER A 875 -18.93 6.17 -1.94
C SER A 875 -19.20 6.33 -3.44
N LEU A 876 -20.12 7.22 -3.83
CA LEU A 876 -20.44 7.52 -5.23
C LEU A 876 -19.40 8.48 -5.81
N SER A 877 -18.15 8.03 -5.96
CA SER A 877 -16.98 8.87 -6.23
C SER A 877 -16.50 8.85 -7.70
N SER A 878 -17.31 8.30 -8.61
CA SER A 878 -16.99 8.24 -10.05
C SER A 878 -16.79 9.64 -10.64
N ALA A 879 -15.82 9.80 -11.53
CA ALA A 879 -15.51 11.08 -12.17
C ALA A 879 -15.08 10.83 -13.62
N THR A 880 -15.75 11.47 -14.57
CA THR A 880 -15.49 11.32 -16.00
C THR A 880 -15.60 12.67 -16.69
N VAL A 881 -14.68 12.96 -17.61
CA VAL A 881 -14.69 14.19 -18.42
C VAL A 881 -14.51 13.82 -19.87
N ARG A 882 -15.45 14.21 -20.72
CA ARG A 882 -15.46 13.88 -22.15
C ARG A 882 -16.30 14.89 -22.92
N ASP A 883 -15.84 15.28 -24.12
CA ASP A 883 -16.61 16.09 -25.08
C ASP A 883 -17.16 17.41 -24.47
N GLY A 884 -16.35 18.10 -23.67
CA GLY A 884 -16.74 19.35 -23.00
C GLY A 884 -17.77 19.17 -21.86
N ARG A 885 -17.93 17.94 -21.37
CA ARG A 885 -18.84 17.60 -20.28
C ARG A 885 -18.11 16.82 -19.18
N ALA A 886 -18.44 17.11 -17.94
CA ALA A 886 -17.93 16.40 -16.78
C ALA A 886 -19.07 15.76 -16.00
N ARG A 887 -19.07 14.44 -15.85
CA ARG A 887 -20.03 13.70 -15.02
C ARG A 887 -19.33 13.18 -13.77
N PHE A 888 -19.87 13.59 -12.62
CA PHE A 888 -19.39 13.25 -11.30
C PHE A 888 -20.47 12.52 -10.50
N GLY A 889 -20.09 11.49 -9.76
CA GLY A 889 -20.94 10.94 -8.71
C GLY A 889 -21.10 11.94 -7.56
N ALA A 890 -22.20 11.83 -6.82
CA ALA A 890 -22.55 12.77 -5.75
C ALA A 890 -21.58 12.78 -4.56
N GLY A 891 -20.70 11.79 -4.46
CA GLY A 891 -19.65 11.68 -3.45
C GLY A 891 -18.35 12.41 -3.79
N VAL A 892 -18.17 12.85 -5.04
CA VAL A 892 -16.95 13.55 -5.47
C VAL A 892 -16.77 14.86 -4.70
N LYS A 893 -15.53 15.08 -4.23
CA LYS A 893 -15.13 16.31 -3.52
C LYS A 893 -14.44 17.30 -4.45
N GLY A 894 -14.45 18.58 -4.09
CA GLY A 894 -13.92 19.68 -4.92
C GLY A 894 -12.48 19.45 -5.39
N GLY A 895 -11.57 19.03 -4.50
CA GLY A 895 -10.17 18.79 -4.86
C GLY A 895 -10.00 17.68 -5.92
N GLN A 896 -10.75 16.58 -5.77
CA GLN A 896 -10.77 15.48 -6.73
C GLN A 896 -11.34 15.95 -8.08
N ALA A 897 -12.44 16.73 -8.05
CA ALA A 897 -13.06 17.25 -9.27
C ALA A 897 -12.12 18.20 -10.04
N HIS A 898 -11.49 19.15 -9.36
CA HIS A 898 -10.54 20.08 -9.99
C HIS A 898 -9.36 19.35 -10.62
N GLN A 899 -8.80 18.34 -9.96
CA GLN A 899 -7.71 17.54 -10.52
C GLN A 899 -8.14 16.75 -11.77
N THR A 900 -9.35 16.18 -11.73
CA THR A 900 -9.91 15.42 -12.86
C THR A 900 -10.16 16.33 -14.07
N LEU A 901 -10.73 17.51 -13.84
CA LEU A 901 -10.97 18.53 -14.87
C LEU A 901 -9.65 19.01 -15.50
N ALA A 902 -8.66 19.32 -14.67
CA ALA A 902 -7.35 19.80 -15.14
C ALA A 902 -6.66 18.80 -16.07
N THR A 903 -6.73 17.51 -15.73
CA THR A 903 -6.15 16.43 -16.55
C THR A 903 -6.80 16.34 -17.94
N ALA A 904 -8.06 16.77 -18.05
CA ALA A 904 -8.81 16.80 -19.31
C ALA A 904 -8.74 18.15 -20.05
N GLY A 905 -7.93 19.11 -19.59
CA GLY A 905 -7.90 20.46 -20.15
C GLY A 905 -9.22 21.21 -19.96
N ALA A 906 -10.01 20.82 -18.95
CA ALA A 906 -11.32 21.35 -18.65
C ALA A 906 -11.34 22.13 -17.33
N GLY A 907 -12.31 23.04 -17.18
CA GLY A 907 -12.52 23.83 -15.96
C GLY A 907 -14.00 23.97 -15.60
N LEU A 908 -14.29 24.11 -14.30
CA LEU A 908 -15.61 24.41 -13.75
C LEU A 908 -15.51 25.36 -12.54
N PRO A 909 -16.55 26.19 -12.28
CA PRO A 909 -16.65 27.01 -11.08
C PRO A 909 -17.11 26.18 -9.86
N LEU A 910 -16.24 25.32 -9.33
CA LEU A 910 -16.49 24.51 -8.12
C LEU A 910 -15.87 25.13 -6.85
N GLY A 911 -16.17 24.55 -5.68
CA GLY A 911 -15.84 25.13 -4.37
C GLY A 911 -14.35 25.21 -4.08
N ARG A 912 -13.91 26.31 -3.44
CA ARG A 912 -12.50 26.62 -3.13
C ARG A 912 -11.85 25.67 -2.12
N CYS A 913 -12.61 25.02 -1.23
CA CYS A 913 -12.07 24.09 -0.24
C CYS A 913 -12.07 22.66 -0.79
N PRO A 914 -10.93 21.92 -0.72
CA PRO A 914 -10.77 20.63 -1.40
C PRO A 914 -11.72 19.54 -0.90
N THR A 915 -12.22 19.64 0.34
CA THR A 915 -13.04 18.59 0.98
C THR A 915 -14.55 18.82 0.81
N ILE A 916 -14.99 19.94 0.24
CA ILE A 916 -16.41 20.23 0.00
C ILE A 916 -16.98 19.19 -0.98
N GLY A 917 -18.14 18.62 -0.63
CA GLY A 917 -18.87 17.70 -1.50
C GLY A 917 -19.57 18.43 -2.63
N LEU A 918 -19.34 17.98 -3.86
CA LEU A 918 -19.81 18.64 -5.08
C LEU A 918 -21.34 18.78 -5.13
N ALA A 919 -22.06 17.74 -4.71
CA ALA A 919 -23.51 17.72 -4.76
C ALA A 919 -24.13 18.79 -3.85
N GLY A 920 -23.77 18.80 -2.57
CA GLY A 920 -24.29 19.80 -1.62
C GLY A 920 -23.99 21.24 -2.06
N LEU A 921 -22.77 21.49 -2.54
CA LEU A 921 -22.36 22.80 -3.06
C LEU A 921 -23.25 23.25 -4.23
N THR A 922 -23.36 22.41 -5.26
CA THR A 922 -24.07 22.72 -6.50
C THR A 922 -25.56 22.94 -6.24
N LEU A 923 -26.16 22.11 -5.38
CA LEU A 923 -27.60 22.17 -5.11
C LEU A 923 -28.03 23.47 -4.41
N GLY A 924 -27.13 24.14 -3.68
CA GLY A 924 -27.35 25.47 -3.11
C GLY A 924 -26.90 26.65 -3.99
N GLY A 925 -26.41 26.40 -5.21
CA GLY A 925 -25.88 27.40 -6.14
C GLY A 925 -24.43 27.13 -6.49
N GLY A 926 -23.54 27.29 -5.51
CA GLY A 926 -22.12 26.94 -5.61
C GLY A 926 -21.23 28.11 -6.02
N LEU A 927 -20.67 28.78 -5.01
CA LEU A 927 -19.66 29.83 -5.17
C LEU A 927 -18.26 29.21 -5.34
N SER A 928 -17.43 29.86 -6.15
CA SER A 928 -16.11 29.41 -6.58
C SER A 928 -15.13 30.56 -6.80
N ALA A 929 -13.86 30.21 -7.06
CA ALA A 929 -12.82 31.13 -7.53
C ALA A 929 -13.08 31.71 -8.94
N PHE A 930 -14.10 31.24 -9.66
CA PHE A 930 -14.45 31.69 -11.01
C PHE A 930 -15.89 32.17 -11.12
N THR A 931 -16.56 32.44 -10.00
CA THR A 931 -17.98 32.79 -9.95
C THR A 931 -18.34 33.94 -10.89
N ARG A 932 -17.53 35.00 -10.94
CA ARG A 932 -17.78 36.12 -11.85
C ARG A 932 -17.45 35.78 -13.29
N ALA A 933 -16.44 34.94 -13.53
CA ALA A 933 -15.97 34.64 -14.87
C ALA A 933 -16.93 33.71 -15.61
N TRP A 934 -17.38 32.65 -14.94
CA TRP A 934 -18.13 31.55 -15.55
C TRP A 934 -19.54 31.38 -14.98
N GLY A 935 -19.82 31.91 -13.79
CA GLY A 935 -21.13 31.78 -13.12
C GLY A 935 -21.08 30.83 -11.93
N LEU A 936 -22.25 30.44 -11.43
CA LEU A 936 -22.37 29.50 -10.31
C LEU A 936 -22.15 28.06 -10.78
N ALA A 937 -21.76 27.16 -9.87
CA ALA A 937 -21.66 25.73 -10.20
C ALA A 937 -22.97 25.18 -10.81
N CYS A 938 -24.13 25.60 -10.32
CA CYS A 938 -25.44 25.20 -10.83
C CYS A 938 -25.78 25.77 -12.22
N ASP A 939 -25.11 26.83 -12.67
CA ASP A 939 -25.32 27.38 -14.01
C ASP A 939 -24.73 26.48 -15.10
N HIS A 940 -23.70 25.71 -14.73
CA HIS A 940 -23.06 24.71 -15.58
C HIS A 940 -23.72 23.34 -15.51
N LEU A 941 -24.63 23.09 -14.56
CA LEU A 941 -25.32 21.81 -14.46
C LEU A 941 -26.18 21.60 -15.72
N GLN A 942 -26.09 20.40 -16.30
CA GLN A 942 -26.85 20.01 -17.49
C GLN A 942 -27.80 18.85 -17.20
N GLU A 943 -27.40 17.95 -16.30
CA GLU A 943 -28.19 16.78 -15.91
C GLU A 943 -27.91 16.41 -14.46
N ALA A 944 -28.93 15.94 -13.75
CA ALA A 944 -28.82 15.30 -12.44
C ALA A 944 -29.54 13.95 -12.44
N GLU A 945 -28.88 12.94 -11.87
CA GLU A 945 -29.52 11.67 -11.49
C GLU A 945 -29.93 11.77 -10.02
N ILE A 946 -31.21 11.52 -9.75
CA ILE A 946 -31.82 11.71 -8.43
C ILE A 946 -32.81 10.61 -8.12
N VAL A 947 -32.80 10.13 -6.88
CA VAL A 947 -33.81 9.23 -6.34
C VAL A 947 -34.84 10.02 -5.53
N THR A 948 -36.08 10.08 -6.02
CA THR A 948 -37.18 10.82 -5.38
C THR A 948 -37.83 10.03 -4.25
N ALA A 949 -38.71 10.67 -3.46
CA ALA A 949 -39.28 10.08 -2.25
C ALA A 949 -40.14 8.85 -2.53
N ASP A 950 -40.67 8.72 -3.75
CA ASP A 950 -41.39 7.54 -4.24
C ASP A 950 -40.46 6.35 -4.55
N GLY A 951 -39.14 6.52 -4.49
CA GLY A 951 -38.15 5.50 -4.79
C GLY A 951 -37.86 5.34 -6.28
N ARG A 952 -38.23 6.33 -7.11
CA ARG A 952 -37.90 6.32 -8.54
C ARG A 952 -36.55 6.99 -8.78
N ILE A 953 -35.71 6.34 -9.59
CA ILE A 953 -34.49 6.92 -10.14
C ILE A 953 -34.90 7.76 -11.36
N ARG A 954 -34.66 9.07 -11.29
CA ARG A 954 -34.96 10.03 -12.37
C ARG A 954 -33.67 10.65 -12.88
N ARG A 955 -33.59 10.85 -14.20
CA ARG A 955 -32.64 11.78 -14.80
C ARG A 955 -33.40 13.02 -15.24
N VAL A 956 -32.96 14.17 -14.75
CA VAL A 956 -33.55 15.46 -15.07
C VAL A 956 -32.51 16.31 -15.77
N HIS A 957 -32.92 17.02 -16.83
CA HIS A 957 -32.03 17.72 -17.74
C HIS A 957 -32.45 19.18 -17.87
N ALA A 958 -31.49 20.06 -18.15
CA ALA A 958 -31.74 21.48 -18.40
C ALA A 958 -32.68 21.71 -19.60
N ASP A 959 -32.54 20.91 -20.66
CA ASP A 959 -33.23 21.09 -21.95
C ASP A 959 -34.41 20.12 -22.14
N SER A 960 -34.93 19.49 -21.06
CA SER A 960 -36.00 18.49 -21.18
C SER A 960 -37.24 19.09 -21.86
N PRO A 961 -37.72 18.52 -22.98
CA PRO A 961 -38.94 18.99 -23.66
C PRO A 961 -40.23 18.62 -22.92
N TRP A 962 -40.13 17.72 -21.94
CA TRP A 962 -41.19 17.33 -21.02
C TRP A 962 -40.96 18.02 -19.68
N PRO A 963 -42.00 18.63 -19.05
CA PRO A 963 -41.83 19.23 -17.74
C PRO A 963 -41.43 18.12 -16.76
N ASP A 964 -40.25 18.23 -16.17
CA ASP A 964 -39.78 17.38 -15.07
C ASP A 964 -40.43 17.75 -13.73
N ASP A 965 -41.64 18.33 -13.79
CA ASP A 965 -42.36 19.03 -12.74
C ASP A 965 -41.59 20.21 -12.11
N GLY A 966 -40.52 20.69 -12.77
CA GLY A 966 -39.65 21.76 -12.29
C GLY A 966 -38.52 21.29 -11.38
N LEU A 967 -38.25 19.97 -11.32
CA LEU A 967 -37.26 19.37 -10.42
C LEU A 967 -35.82 19.84 -10.72
N PHE A 968 -35.39 19.86 -11.98
CA PHE A 968 -34.07 20.35 -12.38
C PHE A 968 -33.86 21.81 -11.96
N TRP A 969 -34.86 22.66 -12.23
CA TRP A 969 -34.85 24.06 -11.81
C TRP A 969 -34.67 24.21 -10.30
N ALA A 970 -35.33 23.34 -9.51
CA ALA A 970 -35.24 23.35 -8.05
C ALA A 970 -33.89 22.86 -7.54
N LEU A 971 -33.27 21.89 -8.21
CA LEU A 971 -31.90 21.43 -7.90
C LEU A 971 -30.86 22.52 -8.15
N CYS A 972 -31.10 23.49 -9.04
CA CYS A 972 -30.18 24.58 -9.31
C CYS A 972 -30.30 25.76 -8.32
N GLY A 973 -30.13 25.49 -7.01
CA GLY A 973 -30.10 26.53 -5.97
C GLY A 973 -31.13 26.39 -4.86
N GLY A 974 -31.96 25.34 -4.88
CA GLY A 974 -32.98 25.09 -3.85
C GLY A 974 -32.45 24.43 -2.58
N GLY A 975 -31.15 24.16 -2.51
CA GLY A 975 -30.49 23.48 -1.40
C GLY A 975 -30.59 21.95 -1.49
N GLY A 976 -29.58 21.27 -0.93
CA GLY A 976 -29.54 19.82 -0.88
C GLY A 976 -30.61 19.23 0.06
N GLY A 977 -31.08 18.03 -0.27
CA GLY A 977 -31.96 17.25 0.59
C GLY A 977 -33.41 17.71 0.71
N ASN A 978 -33.88 18.53 -0.23
CA ASN A 978 -35.30 18.91 -0.32
C ASN A 978 -36.13 17.98 -1.22
N TYR A 979 -35.56 17.43 -2.28
CA TYR A 979 -36.36 16.81 -3.35
C TYR A 979 -36.02 15.35 -3.63
N GLY A 980 -34.94 14.84 -3.04
CA GLY A 980 -34.41 13.52 -3.34
C GLY A 980 -32.93 13.38 -2.98
N VAL A 981 -32.42 12.16 -3.17
CA VAL A 981 -30.99 11.86 -3.05
C VAL A 981 -30.37 11.92 -4.44
N VAL A 982 -29.56 12.95 -4.70
CA VAL A 982 -28.79 13.05 -5.94
C VAL A 982 -27.64 12.04 -5.89
N THR A 983 -27.48 11.25 -6.96
CA THR A 983 -26.46 10.19 -7.08
C THR A 983 -25.38 10.54 -8.10
N ALA A 984 -25.69 11.36 -9.09
CA ALA A 984 -24.72 11.89 -10.06
C ALA A 984 -25.14 13.25 -10.63
N LEU A 985 -24.15 14.03 -11.07
CA LEU A 985 -24.30 15.37 -11.66
C LEU A 985 -23.42 15.47 -12.90
N GLN A 986 -23.95 16.04 -13.98
CA GLN A 986 -23.20 16.31 -15.21
C GLN A 986 -23.20 17.79 -15.54
N PHE A 987 -22.02 18.32 -15.86
CA PHE A 987 -21.76 19.74 -16.06
C PHE A 987 -21.21 20.02 -17.46
N ALA A 988 -21.51 21.19 -18.01
CA ALA A 988 -20.81 21.80 -19.14
C ALA A 988 -19.48 22.40 -18.65
N THR A 989 -18.35 21.99 -19.24
CA THR A 989 -17.02 22.47 -18.82
C THR A 989 -16.49 23.58 -19.71
N GLU A 990 -15.67 24.45 -19.13
CA GLU A 990 -14.86 25.43 -19.85
C GLU A 990 -13.57 24.80 -20.38
N ASP A 991 -13.10 25.24 -21.55
CA ASP A 991 -11.77 24.86 -22.06
C ASP A 991 -10.73 25.79 -21.43
N ILE A 992 -9.74 25.20 -20.74
CA ILE A 992 -8.73 25.95 -19.99
C ILE A 992 -7.35 25.91 -20.63
N ARG A 993 -7.18 25.21 -21.76
CA ARG A 993 -5.84 24.91 -22.32
C ARG A 993 -5.03 26.15 -22.69
N ASP A 994 -5.72 27.19 -23.14
CA ASP A 994 -5.12 28.47 -23.55
C ASP A 994 -5.35 29.59 -22.52
N LEU A 995 -5.79 29.26 -21.30
CA LEU A 995 -6.03 30.22 -20.24
C LEU A 995 -4.84 30.30 -19.27
N ALA A 996 -4.38 31.51 -19.00
CA ALA A 996 -3.49 31.80 -17.88
C ALA A 996 -4.30 32.10 -16.62
N PHE A 997 -3.79 31.70 -15.46
CA PHE A 997 -4.40 32.00 -14.17
C PHE A 997 -3.39 32.68 -13.23
N THR A 998 -3.85 33.73 -12.54
CA THR A 998 -3.07 34.45 -11.54
C THR A 998 -3.88 34.57 -10.26
N ARG A 999 -3.28 34.18 -9.14
CA ARG A 999 -3.82 34.44 -7.81
C ARG A 999 -3.22 35.69 -7.22
N PHE A 1000 -4.00 36.40 -6.41
CA PHE A 1000 -3.51 37.59 -5.75
C PHE A 1000 -4.05 37.76 -4.33
N LEU A 1001 -3.32 38.54 -3.56
CA LEU A 1001 -3.71 39.05 -2.26
C LEU A 1001 -3.21 40.49 -2.12
N ALA A 1002 -4.08 41.39 -1.70
CA ALA A 1002 -3.77 42.77 -1.35
C ALA A 1002 -4.26 43.05 0.08
N SER A 1003 -3.44 43.73 0.87
CA SER A 1003 -3.69 44.00 2.30
C SER A 1003 -3.63 45.49 2.59
N TRP A 1004 -4.37 45.93 3.61
CA TRP A 1004 -4.42 47.32 4.09
C TRP A 1004 -4.25 47.39 5.61
N PRO A 1005 -3.91 48.56 6.17
CA PRO A 1005 -3.89 48.71 7.63
C PRO A 1005 -5.32 48.58 8.20
N THR A 1006 -5.46 48.10 9.43
CA THR A 1006 -6.76 47.91 10.08
C THR A 1006 -7.58 49.19 10.19
N SER A 1007 -6.92 50.35 10.28
CA SER A 1007 -7.56 51.68 10.24
C SER A 1007 -8.25 52.00 8.90
N ALA A 1008 -7.97 51.24 7.84
CA ALA A 1008 -8.59 51.39 6.53
C ALA A 1008 -9.77 50.41 6.30
N THR A 1009 -10.15 49.56 7.26
CA THR A 1009 -11.18 48.52 7.08
C THR A 1009 -12.46 49.02 6.40
N ALA A 1010 -13.06 50.11 6.89
CA ALA A 1010 -14.26 50.69 6.30
C ALA A 1010 -14.04 51.19 4.85
N ALA A 1011 -12.86 51.77 4.57
CA ALA A 1011 -12.48 52.22 3.24
C ALA A 1011 -12.29 51.04 2.27
N VAL A 1012 -11.71 49.93 2.73
CA VAL A 1012 -11.53 48.71 1.94
C VAL A 1012 -12.87 48.06 1.64
N LEU A 1013 -13.73 47.84 2.65
CA LEU A 1013 -15.07 47.27 2.47
C LEU A 1013 -15.89 48.03 1.42
N ARG A 1014 -15.92 49.36 1.53
CA ARG A 1014 -16.64 50.21 0.58
C ARG A 1014 -15.95 50.26 -0.78
N GLY A 1015 -14.65 50.50 -0.81
CA GLY A 1015 -13.87 50.63 -2.04
C GLY A 1015 -13.91 49.35 -2.88
N TRP A 1016 -13.76 48.20 -2.24
CA TRP A 1016 -13.89 46.89 -2.87
C TRP A 1016 -15.29 46.64 -3.42
N THR A 1017 -16.36 46.91 -2.66
CA THR A 1017 -17.74 46.71 -3.18
C THR A 1017 -18.09 47.66 -4.32
N LEU A 1018 -17.59 48.89 -4.30
CA LEU A 1018 -17.71 49.83 -5.43
C LEU A 1018 -16.97 49.32 -6.66
N TRP A 1019 -15.70 48.94 -6.49
CA TRP A 1019 -14.87 48.43 -7.57
C TRP A 1019 -15.43 47.13 -8.17
N ASN A 1020 -15.93 46.21 -7.34
CA ASN A 1020 -16.53 44.94 -7.81
C ASN A 1020 -17.85 45.16 -8.59
N ALA A 1021 -18.61 46.19 -8.21
CA ALA A 1021 -19.87 46.57 -8.87
C ALA A 1021 -19.66 47.43 -10.14
N ASP A 1022 -18.46 47.96 -10.35
CA ASP A 1022 -18.13 48.79 -11.51
C ASP A 1022 -18.15 47.93 -12.80
N PRO A 1023 -18.93 48.30 -13.84
CA PRO A 1023 -18.89 47.64 -15.14
C PRO A 1023 -17.50 47.60 -15.80
N ALA A 1024 -16.60 48.52 -15.42
CA ALA A 1024 -15.22 48.56 -15.90
C ALA A 1024 -14.32 47.51 -15.22
N THR A 1025 -14.79 46.84 -14.17
CA THR A 1025 -14.10 45.70 -13.55
C THR A 1025 -14.45 44.42 -14.31
N PRO A 1026 -13.49 43.78 -14.97
CA PRO A 1026 -13.78 42.66 -15.85
C PRO A 1026 -14.37 41.48 -15.07
N ARG A 1027 -15.15 40.64 -15.77
CA ARG A 1027 -15.71 39.43 -15.17
C ARG A 1027 -14.65 38.35 -14.91
N THR A 1028 -13.49 38.43 -15.56
CA THR A 1028 -12.37 37.49 -15.42
C THR A 1028 -11.64 37.58 -14.08
N ILE A 1029 -11.90 38.60 -13.26
CA ILE A 1029 -11.42 38.68 -11.88
C ILE A 1029 -12.55 38.33 -10.91
N THR A 1030 -12.31 37.31 -10.07
CA THR A 1030 -13.17 36.94 -8.94
C THR A 1030 -12.36 37.06 -7.66
N CYS A 1031 -12.88 37.79 -6.68
CA CYS A 1031 -12.16 38.03 -5.43
C CYS A 1031 -13.12 38.15 -4.26
N ALA A 1032 -12.58 38.09 -3.05
CA ALA A 1032 -13.33 38.28 -1.83
C ALA A 1032 -12.61 39.25 -0.89
N PHE A 1033 -13.39 39.98 -0.10
CA PHE A 1033 -12.88 40.65 1.09
C PHE A 1033 -12.78 39.63 2.23
N GLU A 1034 -11.67 39.58 2.95
CA GLU A 1034 -11.43 38.69 4.09
C GLU A 1034 -10.81 39.47 5.26
N GLN A 1035 -11.43 39.36 6.45
CA GLN A 1035 -10.83 39.79 7.71
C GLN A 1035 -11.28 38.88 8.84
N LEU A 1036 -10.38 37.98 9.25
CA LEU A 1036 -10.59 36.98 10.29
C LEU A 1036 -9.59 37.21 11.42
N SER A 1037 -10.06 37.70 12.58
CA SER A 1037 -9.22 38.01 13.74
C SER A 1037 -9.11 36.81 14.67
N ASP A 1038 -7.87 36.36 14.91
CA ASP A 1038 -7.55 35.45 16.02
C ASP A 1038 -7.61 36.20 17.35
N SER A 1039 -7.96 35.50 18.42
CA SER A 1039 -8.22 36.13 19.72
C SER A 1039 -7.06 37.01 20.21
N GLY A 1040 -7.32 38.31 20.35
CA GLY A 1040 -6.39 39.32 20.83
C GLY A 1040 -5.46 39.95 19.78
N MET A 1041 -5.49 39.51 18.51
CA MET A 1041 -4.64 40.06 17.44
C MET A 1041 -5.48 40.68 16.31
N PRO A 1042 -5.28 41.97 15.98
CA PRO A 1042 -5.95 42.59 14.85
C PRO A 1042 -5.55 41.92 13.53
N ALA A 1043 -6.51 41.36 12.79
CA ALA A 1043 -6.28 40.93 11.41
C ALA A 1043 -6.41 42.11 10.44
N GLN A 1044 -5.49 42.21 9.48
CA GLN A 1044 -5.56 43.21 8.42
C GLN A 1044 -6.73 42.91 7.47
N PRO A 1045 -7.48 43.93 7.00
CA PRO A 1045 -8.40 43.77 5.89
C PRO A 1045 -7.65 43.36 4.63
N THR A 1046 -8.07 42.26 4.01
CA THR A 1046 -7.45 41.72 2.80
C THR A 1046 -8.46 41.54 1.68
N VAL A 1047 -8.01 41.71 0.44
CA VAL A 1047 -8.73 41.30 -0.77
C VAL A 1047 -7.91 40.21 -1.45
N THR A 1048 -8.48 39.02 -1.55
CA THR A 1048 -7.84 37.84 -2.15
C THR A 1048 -8.67 37.34 -3.33
N GLY A 1049 -8.04 36.85 -4.38
CA GLY A 1049 -8.79 36.39 -5.55
C GLY A 1049 -7.98 35.68 -6.62
N THR A 1050 -8.70 35.31 -7.66
CA THR A 1050 -8.19 34.66 -8.87
C THR A 1050 -8.58 35.50 -10.08
N PHE A 1051 -7.64 35.64 -11.00
CA PHE A 1051 -7.77 36.33 -12.27
C PHE A 1051 -7.43 35.39 -13.42
N ILE A 1052 -8.28 35.36 -14.45
CA ILE A 1052 -8.00 34.66 -15.71
C ILE A 1052 -7.20 35.64 -16.59
N GLY A 1053 -5.88 35.48 -16.57
CA GLY A 1053 -4.91 36.34 -17.23
C GLY A 1053 -3.55 36.34 -16.52
N THR A 1054 -2.63 37.16 -17.02
CA THR A 1054 -1.27 37.25 -16.49
C THR A 1054 -1.16 38.28 -15.36
N PRO A 1055 -0.07 38.26 -14.56
CA PRO A 1055 0.17 39.30 -13.56
C PRO A 1055 0.24 40.73 -14.16
N ASP A 1056 0.83 40.88 -15.35
CA ASP A 1056 0.98 42.19 -16.00
C ASP A 1056 -0.39 42.81 -16.37
N ASP A 1057 -1.36 41.97 -16.73
CA ASP A 1057 -2.74 42.41 -17.01
C ASP A 1057 -3.53 42.68 -15.72
N LEU A 1058 -3.14 42.06 -14.61
CA LEU A 1058 -3.79 42.17 -13.30
C LEU A 1058 -3.39 43.45 -12.55
N ASP A 1059 -2.12 43.86 -12.64
CA ASP A 1059 -1.60 44.99 -11.85
C ASP A 1059 -2.38 46.29 -12.07
N PRO A 1060 -2.77 46.71 -13.30
CA PRO A 1060 -3.61 47.89 -13.50
C PRO A 1060 -4.98 47.78 -12.84
N LEU A 1061 -5.55 46.57 -12.74
CA LEU A 1061 -6.84 46.34 -12.09
C LEU A 1061 -6.72 46.50 -10.57
N LEU A 1062 -5.63 45.99 -9.99
CA LEU A 1062 -5.32 46.15 -8.57
C LEU A 1062 -5.01 47.61 -8.23
N ASP A 1063 -4.31 48.34 -9.08
CA ASP A 1063 -4.05 49.78 -8.90
C ASP A 1063 -5.35 50.60 -8.88
N ARG A 1064 -6.31 50.27 -9.75
CA ARG A 1064 -7.65 50.87 -9.68
C ARG A 1064 -8.38 50.50 -8.40
N LEU A 1065 -8.23 49.27 -7.90
CA LEU A 1065 -8.80 48.88 -6.61
C LEU A 1065 -8.19 49.74 -5.48
N THR A 1066 -6.86 49.88 -5.42
CA THR A 1066 -6.17 50.75 -4.45
C THR A 1066 -6.67 52.19 -4.55
N ALA A 1067 -6.81 52.73 -5.77
CA ALA A 1067 -7.30 54.07 -6.01
C ALA A 1067 -8.77 54.24 -5.55
N THR A 1068 -9.61 53.23 -5.76
CA THR A 1068 -11.02 53.22 -5.33
C THR A 1068 -11.16 53.14 -3.81
N VAL A 1069 -10.27 52.38 -3.15
CA VAL A 1069 -10.16 52.34 -1.68
C VAL A 1069 -9.67 53.69 -1.14
N GLY A 1070 -8.81 54.40 -1.88
CA GLY A 1070 -8.30 55.72 -1.51
C GLY A 1070 -7.31 55.68 -0.33
N ARG A 1071 -6.76 54.51 -0.02
CA ARG A 1071 -5.74 54.27 1.02
C ARG A 1071 -4.64 53.36 0.45
N PRO A 1072 -3.37 53.61 0.81
CA PRO A 1072 -2.27 52.77 0.34
C PRO A 1072 -2.37 51.36 0.94
N GLU A 1073 -1.99 50.36 0.14
CA GLU A 1073 -1.82 48.98 0.58
C GLU A 1073 -0.63 48.84 1.54
N THR A 1074 -0.71 47.89 2.47
CA THR A 1074 0.42 47.44 3.30
C THR A 1074 1.23 46.34 2.61
N GLY A 1075 0.64 45.62 1.65
CA GLY A 1075 1.33 44.59 0.89
C GLY A 1075 0.46 44.03 -0.24
N ARG A 1076 1.12 43.54 -1.28
CA ARG A 1076 0.52 42.91 -2.46
C ARG A 1076 1.34 41.69 -2.86
N VAL A 1077 0.67 40.60 -3.20
CA VAL A 1077 1.27 39.37 -3.73
C VAL A 1077 0.47 38.93 -4.95
N THR A 1078 1.17 38.64 -6.04
CA THR A 1078 0.61 38.07 -7.28
C THR A 1078 1.39 36.82 -7.65
N VAL A 1079 0.69 35.74 -7.99
CA VAL A 1079 1.30 34.43 -8.26
C VAL A 1079 0.64 33.82 -9.50
N PRO A 1080 1.36 33.69 -10.63
CA PRO A 1080 0.88 32.88 -11.75
C PRO A 1080 0.79 31.41 -11.33
N CYS A 1081 -0.25 30.72 -11.77
CA CYS A 1081 -0.54 29.36 -11.35
C CYS A 1081 -1.34 28.58 -12.40
N ASP A 1082 -1.47 27.28 -12.20
CA ASP A 1082 -2.32 26.40 -13.01
C ASP A 1082 -3.78 26.42 -12.52
N TYR A 1083 -4.67 25.81 -13.30
CA TYR A 1083 -6.09 25.75 -12.96
C TYR A 1083 -6.36 25.11 -11.58
N PRO A 1084 -5.81 23.93 -11.19
CA PRO A 1084 -6.04 23.36 -9.86
C PRO A 1084 -5.72 24.34 -8.73
N ARG A 1085 -4.57 25.03 -8.80
CA ARG A 1085 -4.16 25.98 -7.78
C ARG A 1085 -4.97 27.27 -7.80
N ALA A 1086 -5.41 27.71 -8.98
CA ALA A 1086 -6.31 28.85 -9.16
C ALA A 1086 -7.73 28.59 -8.64
N ALA A 1087 -8.20 27.35 -8.78
CA ALA A 1087 -9.55 26.89 -8.44
C ALA A 1087 -9.70 26.49 -6.97
N CYS A 1088 -8.66 25.85 -6.42
CA CYS A 1088 -8.67 25.21 -5.11
C CYS A 1088 -7.62 25.82 -4.18
N GLU A 1089 -8.03 26.17 -2.97
CA GLU A 1089 -7.15 26.77 -1.95
C GLU A 1089 -6.38 25.71 -1.13
N ALA A 1090 -5.98 24.58 -1.71
CA ALA A 1090 -5.37 23.47 -0.97
C ALA A 1090 -4.15 23.89 -0.13
N ASP A 1091 -3.30 24.77 -0.66
CA ASP A 1091 -2.12 25.32 0.02
C ASP A 1091 -2.45 26.05 1.33
N ARG A 1092 -3.62 26.72 1.41
CA ARG A 1092 -4.08 27.41 2.64
C ARG A 1092 -4.45 26.42 3.76
N TRP A 1093 -4.70 25.15 3.43
CA TRP A 1093 -5.05 24.10 4.39
C TRP A 1093 -3.86 23.18 4.73
N GLY A 1094 -2.68 23.42 4.14
CA GLY A 1094 -1.49 22.58 4.22
C GLY A 1094 -0.36 23.06 5.14
N ALA A 1095 -0.50 24.18 5.86
CA ALA A 1095 0.51 24.66 6.80
C ALA A 1095 -0.11 25.56 7.90
N GLY A 1096 -0.53 24.96 9.02
CA GLY A 1096 -0.42 25.63 10.33
C GLY A 1096 -1.45 26.66 10.80
N THR A 1097 -2.78 26.48 10.65
CA THR A 1097 -3.71 27.26 11.51
C THR A 1097 -5.04 26.61 11.89
N PHE A 1098 -5.62 25.70 11.10
CA PHE A 1098 -6.75 24.87 11.54
C PHE A 1098 -6.66 23.47 10.88
N GLY A 1099 -6.83 22.40 11.66
CA GLY A 1099 -6.92 21.04 11.10
C GLY A 1099 -8.12 20.87 10.15
N PRO A 1100 -8.29 19.72 9.48
CA PRO A 1100 -9.36 19.52 8.49
C PRO A 1100 -10.79 19.58 9.07
N ARG A 1101 -10.94 19.66 10.39
CA ARG A 1101 -12.21 19.75 11.13
C ARG A 1101 -12.08 20.78 12.25
N VAL A 1102 -13.06 21.67 12.41
CA VAL A 1102 -13.07 22.74 13.42
C VAL A 1102 -14.51 23.02 13.86
N ALA A 1103 -14.73 23.46 15.09
CA ALA A 1103 -16.06 23.87 15.54
C ALA A 1103 -16.31 25.31 15.12
N PHE A 1104 -17.46 25.56 14.48
CA PHE A 1104 -17.81 26.92 14.07
C PHE A 1104 -19.31 27.18 14.02
N ALA A 1105 -19.67 28.45 14.04
CA ALA A 1105 -20.98 28.98 13.70
C ALA A 1105 -20.82 30.07 12.64
N ALA A 1106 -21.85 30.25 11.83
CA ALA A 1106 -21.86 31.24 10.78
C ALA A 1106 -23.23 31.86 10.60
N LYS A 1107 -23.26 33.06 10.04
CA LYS A 1107 -24.46 33.76 9.54
C LYS A 1107 -24.13 34.40 8.20
N SER A 1108 -25.14 34.72 7.39
CA SER A 1108 -24.91 35.35 6.08
C SER A 1108 -25.89 36.46 5.75
N HIS A 1109 -25.45 37.40 4.90
CA HIS A 1109 -26.30 38.36 4.19
C HIS A 1109 -25.98 38.40 2.70
N ILE A 1110 -26.91 38.96 1.92
CA ILE A 1110 -26.72 39.27 0.50
C ILE A 1110 -26.48 40.77 0.31
N VAL A 1111 -25.32 41.11 -0.23
CA VAL A 1111 -24.92 42.49 -0.53
C VAL A 1111 -25.47 42.87 -1.91
N ARG A 1112 -26.67 43.44 -1.95
CA ARG A 1112 -27.37 43.75 -3.22
C ARG A 1112 -26.78 44.92 -3.99
N GLN A 1113 -26.16 45.85 -3.29
CA GLN A 1113 -25.55 47.07 -3.83
C GLN A 1113 -24.27 47.37 -3.04
N HIS A 1114 -23.41 48.24 -3.58
CA HIS A 1114 -22.19 48.65 -2.89
C HIS A 1114 -22.50 49.20 -1.50
N LEU A 1115 -21.59 49.00 -0.55
CA LEU A 1115 -21.81 49.41 0.83
C LEU A 1115 -21.87 50.94 0.93
N SER A 1116 -22.89 51.44 1.63
CA SER A 1116 -22.94 52.86 2.00
C SER A 1116 -21.81 53.18 2.98
N PRO A 1117 -21.40 54.45 3.13
CA PRO A 1117 -20.42 54.83 4.14
C PRO A 1117 -20.82 54.36 5.56
N ALA A 1118 -22.10 54.50 5.92
CA ALA A 1118 -22.62 54.05 7.20
C ALA A 1118 -22.50 52.52 7.37
N ALA A 1119 -22.91 51.75 6.36
CA ALA A 1119 -22.82 50.29 6.40
C ALA A 1119 -21.37 49.79 6.53
N ALA A 1120 -20.44 50.42 5.80
CA ALA A 1120 -19.02 50.08 5.87
C ALA A 1120 -18.40 50.45 7.22
N THR A 1121 -18.80 51.58 7.81
CA THR A 1121 -18.39 51.97 9.17
C THR A 1121 -18.93 51.01 10.21
N ASP A 1122 -20.22 50.69 10.19
CA ASP A 1122 -20.83 49.79 11.17
C ASP A 1122 -20.22 48.38 11.12
N MET A 1123 -19.97 47.86 9.90
CA MET A 1123 -19.29 46.59 9.70
C MET A 1123 -17.84 46.62 10.21
N ALA A 1124 -17.10 47.70 9.96
CA ALA A 1124 -15.75 47.88 10.48
C ALA A 1124 -15.74 47.97 12.01
N SER A 1125 -16.67 48.71 12.61
CA SER A 1125 -16.81 48.82 14.06
C SER A 1125 -17.17 47.46 14.70
N ALA A 1126 -17.97 46.64 14.03
CA ALA A 1126 -18.24 45.27 14.50
C ALA A 1126 -16.99 44.38 14.48
N LEU A 1127 -16.12 44.54 13.46
CA LEU A 1127 -14.83 43.84 13.41
C LEU A 1127 -13.85 44.35 14.49
N GLU A 1128 -13.83 45.65 14.79
CA GLU A 1128 -13.00 46.23 15.85
C GLU A 1128 -13.38 45.70 17.25
N GLN A 1129 -14.67 45.40 17.50
CA GLN A 1129 -15.12 44.80 18.75
C GLN A 1129 -14.44 43.45 19.04
N LEU A 1130 -13.99 42.74 18.01
CA LEU A 1130 -13.26 41.48 18.17
C LEU A 1130 -11.90 41.66 18.85
N HIS A 1131 -11.30 42.85 18.84
CA HIS A 1131 -10.07 43.11 19.60
C HIS A 1131 -10.24 42.95 21.11
N ALA A 1132 -11.47 43.12 21.61
CA ALA A 1132 -11.80 42.91 23.03
C ALA A 1132 -11.96 41.42 23.40
N PHE A 1133 -11.88 40.51 22.43
CA PHE A 1133 -11.99 39.08 22.67
C PHE A 1133 -10.61 38.54 23.09
N THR A 1134 -10.34 38.63 24.40
CA THR A 1134 -9.14 38.04 25.03
C THR A 1134 -9.42 36.58 25.42
N GLY A 1135 -8.47 35.66 25.17
CA GLY A 1135 -8.61 34.23 25.49
C GLY A 1135 -7.88 33.31 24.50
N VAL A 1136 -7.65 32.05 24.88
CA VAL A 1136 -6.93 31.06 24.04
C VAL A 1136 -7.90 30.35 23.09
N GLY A 1137 -7.60 30.38 21.79
CA GLY A 1137 -8.19 29.54 20.74
C GLY A 1137 -9.39 30.13 19.98
N GLY A 1138 -9.28 30.20 18.66
CA GLY A 1138 -10.38 30.48 17.71
C GLY A 1138 -10.32 31.84 17.01
N ALA A 1139 -10.91 31.91 15.81
CA ALA A 1139 -10.98 33.11 14.97
C ALA A 1139 -12.42 33.58 14.79
N SER A 1140 -12.65 34.89 14.75
CA SER A 1140 -13.96 35.47 14.39
C SER A 1140 -13.76 36.55 13.33
N GLY A 1141 -14.72 36.73 12.45
CA GLY A 1141 -14.62 37.74 11.40
C GLY A 1141 -15.61 37.52 10.28
N LEU A 1142 -15.31 38.10 9.12
CA LEU A 1142 -16.17 37.97 7.95
C LEU A 1142 -15.39 37.80 6.66
N LEU A 1143 -16.07 37.20 5.70
CA LEU A 1143 -15.70 37.02 4.31
C LEU A 1143 -16.82 37.63 3.46
N ILE A 1144 -16.50 38.36 2.39
CA ILE A 1144 -17.49 38.75 1.38
C ILE A 1144 -17.06 38.18 0.03
N ASP A 1145 -17.72 37.12 -0.42
CA ASP A 1145 -17.50 36.54 -1.74
C ASP A 1145 -18.13 37.41 -2.82
N ALA A 1146 -17.38 37.76 -3.87
CA ALA A 1146 -17.93 38.54 -4.98
C ALA A 1146 -18.95 37.74 -5.80
N LEU A 1147 -20.06 38.40 -6.10
CA LEU A 1147 -20.96 38.08 -7.19
C LEU A 1147 -20.78 39.12 -8.31
N GLY A 1148 -21.62 39.08 -9.33
CA GLY A 1148 -21.45 39.88 -10.54
C GLY A 1148 -21.02 39.03 -11.74
N GLY A 1149 -20.71 39.70 -12.85
CA GLY A 1149 -20.19 39.04 -14.05
C GLY A 1149 -21.20 38.07 -14.66
N ALA A 1150 -20.74 36.86 -14.99
CA ALA A 1150 -21.55 35.82 -15.62
C ALA A 1150 -22.78 35.39 -14.78
N VAL A 1151 -22.77 35.58 -13.47
CA VAL A 1151 -23.94 35.32 -12.60
C VAL A 1151 -25.16 36.14 -13.04
N ASN A 1152 -24.93 37.37 -13.53
CA ASN A 1152 -25.96 38.32 -13.95
C ASN A 1152 -26.54 38.00 -15.34
N ASP A 1153 -25.91 37.11 -16.11
CA ASP A 1153 -26.36 36.76 -17.46
C ASP A 1153 -27.73 36.05 -17.43
N ARG A 1154 -28.13 35.51 -16.27
CA ARG A 1154 -29.44 34.88 -16.06
C ARG A 1154 -30.34 35.72 -15.12
N PRO A 1155 -31.66 35.80 -15.38
CA PRO A 1155 -32.58 36.48 -14.48
C PRO A 1155 -32.74 35.71 -13.14
N PRO A 1156 -33.09 36.39 -12.03
CA PRO A 1156 -33.26 35.76 -10.71
C PRO A 1156 -34.18 34.52 -10.63
N GLU A 1157 -35.13 34.38 -11.55
CA GLU A 1157 -36.09 33.26 -11.62
C GLU A 1157 -35.60 32.09 -12.48
N ALA A 1158 -34.47 32.24 -13.18
CA ALA A 1158 -33.94 31.22 -14.09
C ALA A 1158 -33.63 29.90 -13.37
N THR A 1159 -33.26 29.96 -12.10
CA THR A 1159 -33.05 28.80 -11.24
C THR A 1159 -33.59 29.09 -9.83
N ALA A 1160 -33.56 28.11 -8.93
CA ALA A 1160 -33.97 28.33 -7.54
C ALA A 1160 -33.09 29.32 -6.76
N PHE A 1161 -31.86 29.60 -7.21
CA PHE A 1161 -30.98 30.63 -6.63
C PHE A 1161 -31.41 32.06 -7.07
N PRO A 1162 -31.92 32.92 -6.18
CA PRO A 1162 -32.52 34.20 -6.57
C PRO A 1162 -31.53 35.39 -6.58
N HIS A 1163 -30.35 35.26 -5.97
CA HIS A 1163 -29.50 36.42 -5.65
C HIS A 1163 -28.56 36.89 -6.79
N ARG A 1164 -29.01 36.75 -8.05
CA ARG A 1164 -28.15 36.94 -9.24
C ARG A 1164 -27.67 38.37 -9.48
N ASN A 1165 -28.42 39.36 -9.00
CA ASN A 1165 -28.10 40.78 -9.18
C ASN A 1165 -27.31 41.38 -8.00
N ALA A 1166 -26.81 40.55 -7.08
CA ALA A 1166 -26.05 41.03 -5.93
C ALA A 1166 -24.59 41.31 -6.27
N VAL A 1167 -23.97 42.20 -5.50
CA VAL A 1167 -22.52 42.49 -5.54
C VAL A 1167 -21.74 41.40 -4.83
N GLY A 1168 -22.30 40.76 -3.81
CA GLY A 1168 -21.63 39.68 -3.09
C GLY A 1168 -22.46 39.02 -2.00
N VAL A 1169 -21.87 38.01 -1.38
CA VAL A 1169 -22.42 37.28 -0.22
C VAL A 1169 -21.48 37.50 0.96
N VAL A 1170 -21.96 38.09 2.04
CA VAL A 1170 -21.18 38.16 3.28
C VAL A 1170 -21.48 36.94 4.14
N GLN A 1171 -20.42 36.34 4.66
CA GLN A 1171 -20.45 35.25 5.62
C GLN A 1171 -19.68 35.69 6.87
N TYR A 1172 -20.38 35.79 7.99
CA TYR A 1172 -19.79 36.02 9.31
C TYR A 1172 -19.46 34.67 9.91
N HIS A 1173 -18.24 34.49 10.40
CA HIS A 1173 -17.78 33.24 10.98
C HIS A 1173 -17.26 33.45 12.39
N SER A 1174 -17.46 32.44 13.23
CA SER A 1174 -16.72 32.28 14.47
C SER A 1174 -16.33 30.83 14.63
N TYR A 1175 -15.03 30.60 14.81
CA TYR A 1175 -14.37 29.32 15.01
C TYR A 1175 -13.91 29.20 16.46
N TRP A 1176 -13.94 27.99 17.01
CA TRP A 1176 -13.42 27.69 18.35
C TRP A 1176 -12.90 26.25 18.42
N HIS A 1177 -12.09 25.97 19.44
CA HIS A 1177 -11.64 24.61 19.72
C HIS A 1177 -12.69 23.89 20.56
N GLN A 1178 -12.79 22.56 20.47
CA GLN A 1178 -13.76 21.81 21.30
C GLN A 1178 -13.54 21.97 22.81
N LEU A 1179 -12.35 22.39 23.23
CA LEU A 1179 -11.99 22.64 24.63
C LEU A 1179 -12.27 24.09 25.07
N THR A 1180 -12.68 24.98 24.15
CA THR A 1180 -13.05 26.36 24.49
C THR A 1180 -14.26 26.33 25.42
N ASP A 1181 -14.18 27.01 26.56
CA ASP A 1181 -15.26 27.03 27.53
C ASP A 1181 -16.52 27.71 26.98
N ARG A 1182 -17.65 27.36 27.58
CA ARG A 1182 -18.96 27.80 27.12
C ARG A 1182 -19.12 29.32 27.12
N ALA A 1183 -18.52 30.04 28.07
CA ALA A 1183 -18.67 31.49 28.14
C ALA A 1183 -17.98 32.19 26.95
N HIS A 1184 -16.84 31.68 26.49
CA HIS A 1184 -16.19 32.19 25.28
C HIS A 1184 -16.93 31.81 23.99
N VAL A 1185 -17.47 30.58 23.92
CA VAL A 1185 -18.34 30.17 22.78
C VAL A 1185 -19.61 31.03 22.71
N ASP A 1186 -20.27 31.27 23.85
CA ASP A 1186 -21.48 32.09 23.94
C ASP A 1186 -21.19 33.55 23.57
N ARG A 1187 -20.01 34.08 23.93
CA ARG A 1187 -19.59 35.44 23.52
C ARG A 1187 -19.37 35.55 22.01
N ARG A 1188 -18.70 34.57 21.39
CA ARG A 1188 -18.45 34.54 19.94
C ARG A 1188 -19.74 34.37 19.14
N THR A 1189 -20.60 33.46 19.57
CA THR A 1189 -21.92 33.28 18.94
C THR A 1189 -22.86 34.47 19.22
N GLY A 1190 -22.71 35.15 20.36
CA GLY A 1190 -23.33 36.44 20.65
C GLY A 1190 -22.91 37.52 19.65
N TRP A 1191 -21.61 37.69 19.43
CA TRP A 1191 -21.10 38.64 18.42
C TRP A 1191 -21.64 38.36 17.02
N LEU A 1192 -21.74 37.08 16.60
CA LEU A 1192 -22.36 36.73 15.32
C LEU A 1192 -23.80 37.23 15.22
N ARG A 1193 -24.60 37.07 16.28
CA ARG A 1193 -25.98 37.57 16.34
C ARG A 1193 -26.00 39.10 16.31
N ASP A 1194 -25.12 39.75 17.04
CA ASP A 1194 -25.07 41.21 17.14
C ASP A 1194 -24.65 41.85 15.82
N VAL A 1195 -23.60 41.35 15.15
CA VAL A 1195 -23.17 41.88 13.85
C VAL A 1195 -24.21 41.61 12.76
N HIS A 1196 -24.83 40.43 12.75
CA HIS A 1196 -25.89 40.12 11.80
C HIS A 1196 -27.10 41.05 12.01
N THR A 1197 -27.52 41.25 13.26
CA THR A 1197 -28.61 42.18 13.60
C THR A 1197 -28.26 43.63 13.23
N ALA A 1198 -27.03 44.08 13.50
CA ALA A 1198 -26.57 45.43 13.18
C ALA A 1198 -26.50 45.69 11.67
N MET A 1199 -26.18 44.67 10.86
CA MET A 1199 -26.12 44.79 9.41
C MET A 1199 -27.47 44.60 8.72
N GLN A 1200 -28.49 44.06 9.41
CA GLN A 1200 -29.83 43.84 8.87
C GLN A 1200 -30.48 45.09 8.26
N PRO A 1201 -30.42 46.30 8.86
CA PRO A 1201 -31.00 47.50 8.25
C PRO A 1201 -30.31 47.94 6.96
N HIS A 1202 -29.03 47.59 6.80
CA HIS A 1202 -28.21 47.97 5.65
C HIS A 1202 -28.33 46.97 4.49
N LEU A 1203 -28.41 45.67 4.80
CA LEU A 1203 -28.35 44.58 3.82
C LEU A 1203 -29.70 43.89 3.58
N GLY A 1204 -30.68 44.11 4.46
CA GLY A 1204 -31.98 43.46 4.45
C GLY A 1204 -31.91 41.97 4.83
N ALA A 1205 -33.03 41.26 4.71
CA ALA A 1205 -33.17 39.88 5.18
C ALA A 1205 -32.64 38.79 4.24
N GLY A 1206 -31.85 39.11 3.21
CA GLY A 1206 -31.35 38.07 2.29
C GLY A 1206 -30.24 37.24 2.94
N GLY A 1207 -30.15 35.95 2.64
CA GLY A 1207 -29.06 35.07 3.09
C GLY A 1207 -28.66 34.04 2.02
N TYR A 1208 -27.55 33.34 2.21
CA TYR A 1208 -27.10 32.31 1.28
C TYR A 1208 -27.44 30.91 1.80
N THR A 1209 -28.14 30.10 1.00
CA THR A 1209 -28.62 28.76 1.40
C THR A 1209 -27.52 27.82 1.88
N ASN A 1210 -26.33 27.83 1.26
CA ASN A 1210 -25.21 27.00 1.74
C ASN A 1210 -24.50 27.58 2.97
N GLY A 1211 -24.74 28.87 3.28
CA GLY A 1211 -24.34 29.54 4.52
C GLY A 1211 -25.45 29.51 5.57
N MET A 1212 -26.07 28.33 5.74
CA MET A 1212 -27.31 28.13 6.49
C MET A 1212 -27.19 28.50 7.97
N ASP A 1213 -28.17 29.27 8.46
CA ASP A 1213 -28.27 29.78 9.82
C ASP A 1213 -29.48 29.14 10.52
N PRO A 1214 -29.26 28.23 11.50
CA PRO A 1214 -30.34 27.58 12.24
C PRO A 1214 -31.26 28.53 13.00
N GLU A 1215 -30.83 29.77 13.27
CA GLU A 1215 -31.59 30.77 14.01
C GLU A 1215 -32.44 31.66 13.09
N LEU A 1216 -32.30 31.53 11.77
CA LEU A 1216 -33.03 32.33 10.79
C LEU A 1216 -34.47 31.80 10.65
N THR A 1217 -35.44 32.58 11.12
CA THR A 1217 -36.85 32.18 11.16
C THR A 1217 -37.60 32.49 9.86
N ASP A 1218 -37.21 33.55 9.14
CA ASP A 1218 -37.75 33.95 7.83
C ASP A 1218 -36.92 33.38 6.66
N TRP A 1219 -36.23 32.26 6.90
CA TRP A 1219 -35.38 31.58 5.94
C TRP A 1219 -36.01 31.34 4.55
N PRO A 1220 -37.33 31.05 4.39
CA PRO A 1220 -37.91 30.83 3.07
C PRO A 1220 -37.75 32.03 2.15
N THR A 1221 -38.09 33.22 2.65
CA THR A 1221 -37.98 34.46 1.90
C THR A 1221 -36.55 34.98 1.88
N ALA A 1222 -35.77 34.73 2.94
CA ALA A 1222 -34.38 35.16 3.03
C ALA A 1222 -33.49 34.47 1.99
N TYR A 1223 -33.61 33.14 1.85
CA TYR A 1223 -32.79 32.32 0.95
C TYR A 1223 -33.34 32.23 -0.46
N HIS A 1224 -34.66 32.20 -0.62
CA HIS A 1224 -35.29 31.89 -1.90
C HIS A 1224 -36.15 33.03 -2.45
N GLY A 1225 -36.47 34.04 -1.64
CA GLY A 1225 -37.26 35.20 -2.08
C GLY A 1225 -38.55 34.79 -2.80
N ARG A 1226 -38.77 35.39 -3.97
CA ARG A 1226 -39.95 35.09 -4.82
C ARG A 1226 -39.96 33.68 -5.42
N ASN A 1227 -38.85 32.95 -5.35
CA ASN A 1227 -38.74 31.60 -5.92
C ASN A 1227 -39.32 30.53 -4.98
N TYR A 1228 -39.51 30.83 -3.69
CA TYR A 1228 -39.97 29.85 -2.69
C TYR A 1228 -41.32 29.19 -3.03
N PRO A 1229 -42.39 29.90 -3.47
CA PRO A 1229 -43.66 29.25 -3.80
C PRO A 1229 -43.54 28.19 -4.91
N LYS A 1230 -42.70 28.44 -5.92
CA LYS A 1230 -42.42 27.44 -6.97
C LYS A 1230 -41.69 26.22 -6.40
N MET A 1231 -40.76 26.44 -5.47
CA MET A 1231 -40.07 25.36 -4.74
C MET A 1231 -41.04 24.49 -3.94
N GLN A 1232 -42.05 25.08 -3.29
CA GLN A 1232 -43.09 24.33 -2.58
C GLN A 1232 -43.94 23.47 -3.53
N HIS A 1233 -44.26 24.00 -4.72
CA HIS A 1233 -44.97 23.24 -5.74
C HIS A 1233 -44.16 22.04 -6.25
N VAL A 1234 -42.86 22.20 -6.49
CA VAL A 1234 -41.96 21.09 -6.85
C VAL A 1234 -41.88 20.08 -5.71
N LYS A 1235 -41.77 20.54 -4.46
CA LYS A 1235 -41.75 19.66 -3.27
C LYS A 1235 -43.00 18.79 -3.19
N ALA A 1236 -44.18 19.37 -3.44
CA ALA A 1236 -45.46 18.65 -3.41
C ALA A 1236 -45.56 17.54 -4.45
N THR A 1237 -44.81 17.60 -5.57
CA THR A 1237 -44.79 16.56 -6.60
C THR A 1237 -43.69 15.53 -6.36
N SER A 1238 -42.49 15.96 -5.96
CA SER A 1238 -41.33 15.07 -5.77
C SER A 1238 -41.32 14.33 -4.43
N ASP A 1239 -41.94 14.91 -3.40
CA ASP A 1239 -41.98 14.39 -2.03
C ASP A 1239 -43.30 14.79 -1.31
N PRO A 1240 -44.46 14.27 -1.77
CA PRO A 1240 -45.76 14.62 -1.23
C PRO A 1240 -45.95 14.19 0.24
N GLU A 1241 -45.22 13.17 0.69
CA GLU A 1241 -45.30 12.62 2.05
C GLU A 1241 -44.32 13.29 3.03
N GLY A 1242 -43.46 14.19 2.54
CA GLY A 1242 -42.49 14.92 3.37
C GLY A 1242 -41.38 14.04 3.95
N LEU A 1243 -40.95 13.00 3.22
CA LEU A 1243 -39.88 12.09 3.63
C LEU A 1243 -38.55 12.82 3.85
N PHE A 1244 -38.22 13.77 2.97
CA PHE A 1244 -37.01 14.57 3.08
C PHE A 1244 -37.30 15.83 3.89
N THR A 1245 -37.06 15.74 5.20
CA THR A 1245 -37.34 16.83 6.14
C THR A 1245 -36.15 17.11 7.05
N PHE A 1246 -35.90 18.39 7.28
CA PHE A 1246 -34.93 18.94 8.23
C PHE A 1246 -35.45 20.33 8.66
N PRO A 1247 -34.90 20.97 9.70
CA PRO A 1247 -35.52 22.16 10.30
C PRO A 1247 -35.81 23.34 9.35
N GLN A 1248 -35.07 23.47 8.25
CA GLN A 1248 -35.26 24.48 7.20
C GLN A 1248 -35.51 23.84 5.82
N ALA A 1249 -36.15 22.67 5.80
CA ALA A 1249 -36.58 22.03 4.56
C ALA A 1249 -37.79 22.76 3.96
N VAL A 1250 -37.86 22.79 2.62
CA VAL A 1250 -39.03 23.27 1.88
C VAL A 1250 -40.22 22.41 2.27
N THR A 1251 -41.29 23.05 2.73
CA THR A 1251 -42.56 22.39 3.02
C THR A 1251 -43.50 22.49 1.83
N GLY A 1252 -44.49 21.59 1.73
CA GLY A 1252 -45.58 21.75 0.78
C GLY A 1252 -46.29 23.11 0.93
N PRO A 1253 -47.04 23.55 -0.11
CA PRO A 1253 -47.75 24.83 -0.12
C PRO A 1253 -48.87 24.91 0.93
#